data_AF-A0A1A9MXI1-F1
#
_entry.id   AF-A0A1A9MXI1-F1
#
_cell.length_a   1.000
_cell.length_b   1.000
_cell.length_c   1.000
_cell.angle_alpha   90.00
_cell.angle_beta   90.00
_cell.angle_gamma   90.00
#
_symmetry.space_group_name_H-M   'P 1'
#
loop_
_entity.id
_entity.type
_entity.pdbx_description
1 polymer ?
#
loop_
_entity_poly.entity_id
_entity_poly.type
_entity_poly.pdbx_seq_one_letter_code
_entity_poly.pdbx_strand_id
1 'polypeptide(L)'
;ASTGAASGFDLAQCAKACKVDPHDLLEFYRLFARTERVVTVYSQGVNQSTSGTDKVNSIINCHLLTGRIGKPGMGPFSFTGQPNAMGGREVGGLANMLAAHLELDNPRHRELVRTFWVSPAIAERPGLKAVELFEAIEAGRIKAVWIMGTNPVVSLPDGDQAKRALTRCELVVSSDIVENTDTNAFAHVLLPALGWGEKDGTVTNSERRISRQRAFLPAPGEARADWRIICEVAQRMGYAGFDFSAPHEIFDEHARLSAYRNDGNDTGNDHIKDHVPRVFNLGGLVGLGRERYDALQPIQWPVLAGNGAEQRGTARLFGDRRYAHANGKARFVATPPRAPVHAPDDEYPLTLNTGRVRDQWHTMTRTGKSEKLAGHVTEAFVDLHPQDALLCGVREGELARVSSRWGTMVARVQHGGGMSRGNAFVPIHWNDQVASDARIGAVVNPEVDPVSGEPEFKHTPVRVDRFDVAWHGFSLSRHAPELDGMTYWTRVHGAQFVRYELAGRKPLADHGNWAQALFGIDDPHADWLEYEDRTAGVYRAVHLVDERIESCIFVSARPESPLPSRTWLAGLFAKDRLDEEDRAGLLVGQPIGKGVDTGPTVCSCFGVGRNTICTAIREQGLKTAAEITACLKAGGNCGSCVPELKKLLVDTELERLSTV
;
A
#
# COMPACT_ATOMS: atom_id res chain seq x y z
N ALA A 1 46.96 12.01 -5.76
CA ALA A 1 46.08 13.04 -6.35
C ALA A 1 44.63 12.62 -6.15
N SER A 2 43.91 13.26 -5.20
CA SER A 2 42.44 13.38 -5.18
C SER A 2 41.97 14.23 -4.00
N THR A 3 42.64 15.34 -3.71
CA THR A 3 42.18 16.40 -2.78
C THR A 3 41.10 17.30 -3.43
N GLY A 4 40.37 16.80 -4.45
CA GLY A 4 39.47 17.59 -5.29
C GLY A 4 37.98 17.29 -5.18
N ALA A 5 37.51 16.53 -4.19
CA ALA A 5 36.11 16.04 -4.18
C ALA A 5 35.19 16.63 -3.08
N ALA A 6 35.55 17.75 -2.45
CA ALA A 6 34.71 18.39 -1.43
C ALA A 6 34.52 19.90 -1.61
N SER A 7 34.73 20.46 -2.80
CA SER A 7 34.59 21.91 -3.06
C SER A 7 33.23 22.31 -3.65
N GLY A 8 32.20 21.47 -3.55
CA GLY A 8 30.99 21.60 -4.39
C GLY A 8 29.67 21.92 -3.71
N PHE A 9 29.58 21.96 -2.37
CA PHE A 9 28.30 22.18 -1.69
C PHE A 9 28.40 23.26 -0.63
N ASP A 10 28.05 24.48 -1.04
CA ASP A 10 27.77 25.59 -0.13
C ASP A 10 26.44 25.31 0.61
N LEU A 11 26.38 25.63 1.90
CA LEU A 11 25.17 25.52 2.73
C LEU A 11 23.99 26.24 2.07
N ALA A 12 24.23 27.42 1.47
CA ALA A 12 23.18 28.18 0.81
C ALA A 12 22.62 27.45 -0.43
N GLN A 13 23.48 26.77 -1.20
CA GLN A 13 23.04 25.97 -2.35
C GLN A 13 22.20 24.76 -1.91
N CYS A 14 22.61 24.07 -0.84
CA CYS A 14 21.85 22.95 -0.29
C CYS A 14 20.50 23.40 0.26
N ALA A 15 20.46 24.48 1.03
CA ALA A 15 19.23 25.07 1.57
C ALA A 15 18.25 25.44 0.45
N LYS A 16 18.74 26.09 -0.61
CA LYS A 16 17.96 26.42 -1.80
C LYS A 16 17.41 25.18 -2.50
N ALA A 17 18.24 24.15 -2.72
CA ALA A 17 17.83 22.92 -3.39
C ALA A 17 16.76 22.15 -2.58
N CYS A 18 16.92 22.09 -1.26
CA CYS A 18 15.99 21.44 -0.35
C CYS A 18 14.75 22.30 -0.03
N LYS A 19 14.71 23.57 -0.47
CA LYS A 19 13.68 24.56 -0.14
C LYS A 19 13.46 24.71 1.37
N VAL A 20 14.56 24.77 2.12
CA VAL A 20 14.57 24.95 3.58
C VAL A 20 15.33 26.23 3.94
N ASP A 21 15.02 26.79 5.10
CA ASP A 21 15.78 27.93 5.62
C ASP A 21 17.24 27.52 5.91
N PRO A 22 18.25 28.31 5.49
CA PRO A 22 19.65 27.99 5.74
C PRO A 22 20.01 27.85 7.23
N HIS A 23 19.35 28.61 8.11
CA HIS A 23 19.53 28.50 9.55
C HIS A 23 19.00 27.17 10.07
N ASP A 24 17.81 26.76 9.65
CA ASP A 24 17.21 25.48 10.04
C ASP A 24 18.06 24.31 9.57
N LEU A 25 18.59 24.36 8.35
CA LEU A 25 19.48 23.33 7.82
C LEU A 25 20.77 23.21 8.63
N LEU A 26 21.37 24.35 8.99
CA LEU A 26 22.58 24.37 9.82
C LEU A 26 22.30 23.86 11.24
N GLU A 27 21.17 24.22 11.84
CA GLU A 27 20.79 23.71 13.15
C GLU A 27 20.48 22.22 13.12
N PHE A 28 19.85 21.71 12.05
CA PHE A 28 19.69 20.27 11.83
C PHE A 28 21.04 19.55 11.81
N TYR A 29 22.03 20.07 11.08
CA TYR A 29 23.39 19.50 11.06
C TYR A 29 24.04 19.52 12.44
N ARG A 30 23.94 20.62 13.19
CA ARG A 30 24.46 20.73 14.56
C ARG A 30 23.79 19.75 15.50
N LEU A 31 22.46 19.64 15.46
CA LEU A 31 21.66 18.68 16.22
C LEU A 31 22.10 17.26 15.92
N PHE A 32 22.18 16.89 14.64
CA PHE A 32 22.62 15.55 14.24
C PHE A 32 24.06 15.26 14.68
N ALA A 33 24.98 16.23 14.60
CA ALA A 33 26.37 16.05 15.00
C ALA A 33 26.54 15.89 16.52
N ARG A 34 25.88 16.74 17.32
CA ARG A 34 26.04 16.75 18.79
C ARG A 34 25.26 15.67 19.52
N THR A 35 24.17 15.17 18.92
CA THR A 35 23.30 14.19 19.58
C THR A 35 23.96 12.81 19.49
N GLU A 36 24.29 12.20 20.63
CA GLU A 36 24.95 10.89 20.64
C GLU A 36 24.01 9.79 20.08
N ARG A 37 22.79 9.72 20.62
CA ARG A 37 21.77 8.72 20.27
C ARG A 37 20.86 9.21 19.17
N VAL A 38 21.17 8.84 17.93
CA VAL A 38 20.36 9.19 16.76
C VAL A 38 19.96 7.92 16.02
N VAL A 39 18.66 7.77 15.80
CA VAL A 39 18.09 6.79 14.88
C VAL A 39 17.54 7.53 13.66
N THR A 40 17.96 7.14 12.46
CA THR A 40 17.33 7.62 11.22
C THR A 40 16.39 6.56 10.71
N VAL A 41 15.09 6.77 10.85
CA VAL A 41 14.05 5.90 10.29
C VAL A 41 13.72 6.39 8.89
N TYR A 42 13.82 5.51 7.90
CA TYR A 42 13.51 5.84 6.50
C TYR A 42 12.75 4.69 5.83
N SER A 43 12.06 5.01 4.73
CA SER A 43 11.27 4.04 3.96
C SER A 43 11.13 4.53 2.51
N GLN A 44 9.97 4.31 1.90
CA GLN A 44 9.70 4.53 0.48
C GLN A 44 9.91 5.98 -0.01
N GLY A 45 9.80 6.99 0.86
CA GLY A 45 10.14 8.38 0.51
C GLY A 45 11.61 8.59 0.15
N VAL A 46 12.48 7.68 0.59
CA VAL A 46 13.91 7.65 0.24
C VAL A 46 14.15 6.64 -0.88
N ASN A 47 13.60 5.43 -0.75
CA ASN A 47 13.92 4.29 -1.62
C ASN A 47 13.33 4.43 -3.04
N GLN A 48 12.10 4.94 -3.18
CA GLN A 48 11.38 5.00 -4.46
C GLN A 48 11.73 6.27 -5.25
N SER A 49 12.97 6.28 -5.75
CA SER A 49 13.57 7.37 -6.52
C SER A 49 14.70 6.81 -7.36
N THR A 50 14.98 7.41 -8.51
CA THR A 50 16.12 7.08 -9.39
C THR A 50 17.51 7.25 -8.75
N SER A 51 17.56 7.86 -7.56
CA SER A 51 18.76 7.96 -6.73
C SER A 51 18.59 7.35 -5.33
N GLY A 52 17.67 6.39 -5.18
CA GLY A 52 17.33 5.78 -3.90
C GLY A 52 18.52 5.15 -3.20
N THR A 53 19.36 4.40 -3.94
CA THR A 53 20.55 3.76 -3.36
C THR A 53 21.55 4.78 -2.81
N ASP A 54 21.77 5.89 -3.52
CA ASP A 54 22.69 6.96 -3.07
C ASP A 54 22.15 7.72 -1.85
N LYS A 55 20.83 7.92 -1.78
CA LYS A 55 20.19 8.54 -0.60
C LYS A 55 20.35 7.65 0.63
N VAL A 56 20.15 6.34 0.50
CA VAL A 56 20.37 5.38 1.60
C VAL A 56 21.85 5.33 2.00
N ASN A 57 22.78 5.31 1.05
CA ASN A 57 24.20 5.37 1.33
C ASN A 57 24.59 6.66 2.05
N SER A 58 24.00 7.81 1.70
CA SER A 58 24.21 9.08 2.42
C SER A 58 23.80 8.97 3.90
N ILE A 59 22.65 8.35 4.18
CA ILE A 59 22.20 8.10 5.57
C ILE A 59 23.20 7.18 6.30
N ILE A 60 23.63 6.09 5.66
CA ILE A 60 24.60 5.14 6.23
C ILE A 60 25.93 5.84 6.52
N ASN A 61 26.45 6.62 5.58
CA ASN A 61 27.69 7.39 5.73
C ASN A 61 27.63 8.31 6.97
N CYS A 62 26.51 9.00 7.19
CA CYS A 62 26.34 9.87 8.38
C CYS A 62 26.45 9.08 9.70
N HIS A 63 25.90 7.86 9.75
CA HIS A 63 26.00 6.98 10.93
C HIS A 63 27.36 6.32 11.09
N LEU A 64 28.05 6.03 9.99
CA LEU A 64 29.44 5.55 10.00
C LEU A 64 30.39 6.65 10.52
N LEU A 65 30.25 7.87 10.00
CA LEU A 65 31.09 9.03 10.38
C LEU A 65 31.00 9.33 11.88
N THR A 66 29.81 9.17 12.45
CA THR A 66 29.53 9.45 13.87
C THR A 66 29.72 8.23 14.77
N GLY A 67 30.15 7.08 14.23
CA GLY A 67 30.42 5.87 15.01
C GLY A 67 29.18 5.31 15.72
N ARG A 68 28.01 5.43 15.08
CA ARG A 68 26.69 5.08 15.65
C ARG A 68 26.23 3.65 15.34
N ILE A 69 26.85 2.96 14.39
CA ILE A 69 26.50 1.58 14.06
C ILE A 69 26.79 0.61 15.23
N GLY A 70 25.86 -0.32 15.47
CA GLY A 70 26.01 -1.40 16.45
C GLY A 70 25.71 -1.02 17.91
N LYS A 71 25.30 0.22 18.16
CA LYS A 71 25.04 0.76 19.51
C LYS A 71 23.53 0.87 19.82
N PRO A 72 23.11 0.74 21.09
CA PRO A 72 21.71 0.89 21.48
C PRO A 72 21.14 2.28 21.18
N GLY A 73 19.93 2.35 20.61
CA GLY A 73 19.26 3.62 20.29
C GLY A 73 19.97 4.44 19.20
N MET A 74 20.72 3.77 18.32
CA MET A 74 21.54 4.40 17.29
C MET A 74 21.46 3.66 15.95
N GLY A 75 21.62 4.40 14.87
CA GLY A 75 21.86 3.86 13.54
C GLY A 75 20.75 4.10 12.53
N PRO A 76 20.98 3.69 11.27
CA PRO A 76 19.98 3.71 10.23
C PRO A 76 18.98 2.57 10.44
N PHE A 77 17.69 2.85 10.31
CA PHE A 77 16.63 1.85 10.41
C PHE A 77 15.69 1.96 9.20
N SER A 78 15.85 1.04 8.25
CA SER A 78 14.96 0.92 7.09
C SER A 78 13.65 0.28 7.53
N PHE A 79 12.58 1.05 7.56
CA PHE A 79 11.25 0.54 7.85
C PHE A 79 10.66 -0.12 6.61
N THR A 80 10.63 -1.46 6.61
CA THR A 80 10.04 -2.24 5.53
C THR A 80 8.51 -2.26 5.66
N GLY A 81 7.81 -2.13 4.53
CA GLY A 81 6.35 -1.99 4.52
C GLY A 81 5.61 -3.30 4.73
N GLN A 82 5.93 -4.33 3.94
CA GLN A 82 5.23 -5.61 3.99
C GLN A 82 5.71 -6.48 5.16
N PRO A 83 4.82 -7.25 5.84
CA PRO A 83 5.16 -7.99 7.06
C PRO A 83 6.34 -8.97 6.95
N ASN A 84 6.58 -9.52 5.76
CA ASN A 84 7.65 -10.51 5.51
C ASN A 84 8.62 -10.07 4.41
N ALA A 85 8.77 -8.75 4.17
CA ALA A 85 9.71 -8.24 3.17
C ALA A 85 11.17 -8.62 3.47
N MET A 86 11.51 -8.82 4.75
CA MET A 86 12.84 -9.28 5.12
C MET A 86 12.99 -10.79 4.86
N GLY A 87 12.02 -11.60 5.28
CA GLY A 87 12.03 -13.05 5.03
C GLY A 87 12.09 -13.40 3.53
N GLY A 88 11.41 -12.63 2.67
CA GLY A 88 11.53 -12.78 1.22
C GLY A 88 12.97 -12.63 0.70
N ARG A 89 13.77 -11.73 1.28
CA ARG A 89 15.19 -11.55 0.90
C ARG A 89 16.07 -12.66 1.46
N GLU A 90 15.76 -13.14 2.67
CA GLU A 90 16.45 -14.26 3.31
C GLU A 90 16.38 -15.53 2.45
N VAL A 91 15.24 -15.77 1.80
CA VAL A 91 15.01 -16.96 0.95
C VAL A 91 15.36 -16.75 -0.53
N GLY A 92 15.97 -15.62 -0.91
CA GLY A 92 16.40 -15.37 -2.30
C GLY A 92 15.29 -14.87 -3.23
N GLY A 93 14.27 -14.19 -2.71
CA GLY A 93 13.14 -13.65 -3.47
C GLY A 93 13.45 -12.39 -4.30
N LEU A 94 14.71 -12.16 -4.68
CA LEU A 94 15.13 -11.05 -5.56
C LEU A 94 15.82 -11.61 -6.81
N ALA A 95 15.61 -10.97 -7.95
CA ALA A 95 16.16 -11.43 -9.24
C ALA A 95 17.70 -11.53 -9.29
N ASN A 96 18.40 -10.87 -8.37
CA ASN A 96 19.86 -10.81 -8.30
C ASN A 96 20.46 -11.58 -7.09
N MET A 97 19.66 -12.26 -6.28
CA MET A 97 20.11 -12.88 -5.03
C MET A 97 19.69 -14.34 -4.95
N LEU A 98 20.60 -15.20 -4.50
CA LEU A 98 20.33 -16.57 -4.08
C LEU A 98 19.89 -16.60 -2.60
N ALA A 99 19.24 -17.70 -2.19
CA ALA A 99 18.85 -17.91 -0.80
C ALA A 99 20.04 -17.76 0.17
N ALA A 100 19.73 -17.39 1.42
CA ALA A 100 20.68 -17.11 2.48
C ALA A 100 21.64 -15.92 2.25
N HIS A 101 21.15 -14.84 1.61
CA HIS A 101 21.95 -13.63 1.32
C HIS A 101 23.22 -13.93 0.51
N LEU A 102 23.10 -14.84 -0.44
CA LEU A 102 24.18 -15.20 -1.34
C LEU A 102 24.01 -14.43 -2.66
N GLU A 103 25.02 -13.67 -3.06
CA GLU A 103 25.03 -12.97 -4.35
C GLU A 103 25.08 -13.94 -5.54
N LEU A 104 24.19 -13.75 -6.52
CA LEU A 104 24.07 -14.63 -7.69
C LEU A 104 25.22 -14.44 -8.70
N ASP A 105 25.79 -13.24 -8.78
CA ASP A 105 26.93 -12.93 -9.66
C ASP A 105 28.25 -13.56 -9.17
N ASN A 106 28.32 -13.97 -7.89
CA ASN A 106 29.49 -14.60 -7.31
C ASN A 106 29.56 -16.11 -7.63
N PRO A 107 30.57 -16.59 -8.38
CA PRO A 107 30.66 -18.00 -8.76
C PRO A 107 30.80 -18.94 -7.56
N ARG A 108 31.44 -18.53 -6.46
CA ARG A 108 31.59 -19.36 -5.24
C ARG A 108 30.25 -19.53 -4.54
N HIS A 109 29.41 -18.49 -4.55
CA HIS A 109 28.06 -18.56 -3.99
C HIS A 109 27.17 -19.50 -4.81
N ARG A 110 27.24 -19.38 -6.14
CA ARG A 110 26.55 -20.32 -7.05
C ARG A 110 26.98 -21.77 -6.82
N GLU A 111 28.29 -22.01 -6.70
CA GLU A 111 28.82 -23.35 -6.40
C GLU A 111 28.30 -23.91 -5.08
N LEU A 112 28.29 -23.09 -4.02
CA LEU A 112 27.82 -23.47 -2.69
C LEU A 112 26.35 -23.93 -2.74
N VAL A 113 25.47 -23.13 -3.35
CA VAL A 113 24.04 -23.45 -3.46
C VAL A 113 23.81 -24.67 -4.36
N ARG A 114 24.49 -24.74 -5.51
CA ARG A 114 24.39 -25.87 -6.44
C ARG A 114 24.81 -27.17 -5.76
N THR A 115 25.89 -27.16 -5.00
CA THR A 115 26.37 -28.30 -4.21
C THR A 115 25.36 -28.69 -3.14
N PHE A 116 24.86 -27.71 -2.38
CA PHE A 116 23.93 -27.97 -1.28
C PHE A 116 22.63 -28.62 -1.74
N TRP A 117 22.03 -28.11 -2.82
CA TRP A 117 20.80 -28.66 -3.40
C TRP A 117 21.02 -29.85 -4.34
N VAL A 118 22.27 -30.24 -4.60
CA VAL A 118 22.61 -31.25 -5.62
C VAL A 118 21.96 -30.92 -6.98
N SER A 119 21.93 -29.62 -7.30
CA SER A 119 21.19 -29.13 -8.46
C SER A 119 21.99 -29.41 -9.76
N PRO A 120 21.37 -29.98 -10.80
CA PRO A 120 22.06 -30.25 -12.07
C PRO A 120 22.46 -28.97 -12.80
N ALA A 121 21.78 -27.85 -12.52
CA ALA A 121 22.07 -26.54 -13.10
C ALA A 121 21.83 -25.43 -12.08
N ILE A 122 22.42 -24.26 -12.30
CA ILE A 122 22.11 -23.04 -11.54
C ILE A 122 22.22 -21.84 -12.47
N ALA A 123 21.39 -20.81 -12.24
CA ALA A 123 21.45 -19.59 -13.02
C ALA A 123 22.85 -18.96 -12.94
N GLU A 124 23.35 -18.48 -14.08
CA GLU A 124 24.70 -17.90 -14.16
C GLU A 124 24.73 -16.38 -14.08
N ARG A 125 23.58 -15.74 -14.25
CA ARG A 125 23.41 -14.29 -14.27
C ARG A 125 22.11 -13.88 -13.55
N PRO A 126 22.05 -12.66 -13.00
CA PRO A 126 20.81 -12.07 -12.50
C PRO A 126 19.67 -12.14 -13.50
N GLY A 127 18.47 -12.38 -12.97
CA GLY A 127 17.21 -12.22 -13.70
C GLY A 127 16.83 -10.74 -13.86
N LEU A 128 15.71 -10.51 -14.54
CA LEU A 128 15.18 -9.17 -14.77
C LEU A 128 14.44 -8.65 -13.54
N LYS A 129 14.61 -7.37 -13.23
CA LYS A 129 13.83 -6.69 -12.19
C LYS A 129 12.42 -6.40 -12.68
N ALA A 130 11.50 -6.02 -11.78
CA ALA A 130 10.07 -5.97 -12.09
C ALA A 130 9.71 -5.10 -13.31
N VAL A 131 10.24 -3.89 -13.45
CA VAL A 131 9.96 -3.03 -14.62
C VAL A 131 10.49 -3.67 -15.92
N GLU A 132 11.77 -4.07 -15.92
CA GLU A 132 12.43 -4.73 -17.07
C GLU A 132 11.78 -6.08 -17.44
N LEU A 133 11.24 -6.80 -16.45
CA LEU A 133 10.52 -8.05 -16.62
C LEU A 133 9.27 -7.82 -17.47
N PHE A 134 8.46 -6.81 -17.15
CA PHE A 134 7.24 -6.51 -17.88
C PHE A 134 7.51 -5.94 -19.26
N GLU A 135 8.57 -5.14 -19.44
CA GLU A 135 9.06 -4.76 -20.78
C GLU A 135 9.47 -5.99 -21.61
N ALA A 136 10.13 -6.97 -20.99
CA ALA A 136 10.54 -8.20 -21.65
C ALA A 136 9.35 -9.09 -22.04
N ILE A 137 8.29 -9.10 -21.22
CA ILE A 137 7.03 -9.77 -21.53
C ILE A 137 6.36 -9.09 -22.73
N GLU A 138 6.19 -7.75 -22.71
CA GLU A 138 5.57 -7.01 -23.81
C GLU A 138 6.35 -7.18 -25.13
N ALA A 139 7.68 -7.24 -25.06
CA ALA A 139 8.57 -7.49 -26.19
C ALA A 139 8.59 -8.96 -26.67
N GLY A 140 7.89 -9.88 -25.99
CA GLY A 140 7.85 -11.30 -26.34
C GLY A 140 9.14 -12.08 -26.02
N ARG A 141 10.07 -11.49 -25.26
CA ARG A 141 11.29 -12.18 -24.77
C ARG A 141 10.98 -13.13 -23.62
N ILE A 142 9.96 -12.81 -22.82
CA ILE A 142 9.41 -13.70 -21.79
C ILE A 142 8.02 -14.14 -22.24
N LYS A 143 7.85 -15.46 -22.30
CA LYS A 143 6.62 -16.10 -22.79
C LYS A 143 5.72 -16.63 -21.67
N ALA A 144 6.30 -16.90 -20.51
CA ALA A 144 5.57 -17.39 -19.35
C ALA A 144 5.93 -16.57 -18.11
N VAL A 145 4.92 -16.16 -17.35
CA VAL A 145 5.08 -15.48 -16.07
C VAL A 145 4.18 -16.14 -15.02
N TRP A 146 4.73 -16.38 -13.82
CA TRP A 146 3.96 -16.83 -12.66
C TRP A 146 3.99 -15.74 -11.59
N ILE A 147 2.83 -15.14 -11.35
CA ILE A 147 2.61 -14.06 -10.40
C ILE A 147 2.04 -14.66 -9.11
N MET A 148 2.68 -14.42 -7.97
CA MET A 148 2.26 -14.99 -6.68
C MET A 148 1.99 -13.88 -5.66
N GLY A 149 0.74 -13.74 -5.22
CA GLY A 149 0.35 -12.84 -4.14
C GLY A 149 0.64 -11.35 -4.39
N THR A 150 0.57 -10.90 -5.64
CA THR A 150 0.80 -9.49 -6.04
C THR A 150 -0.09 -9.10 -7.21
N ASN A 151 -0.37 -7.78 -7.35
CA ASN A 151 -1.24 -7.22 -8.37
C ASN A 151 -0.50 -6.15 -9.21
N PRO A 152 0.45 -6.56 -10.09
CA PRO A 152 1.33 -5.66 -10.85
C PRO A 152 0.61 -4.66 -11.75
N VAL A 153 -0.58 -4.98 -12.27
CA VAL A 153 -1.40 -4.03 -13.06
C VAL A 153 -1.75 -2.77 -12.26
N VAL A 154 -1.78 -2.86 -10.93
CA VAL A 154 -2.06 -1.73 -10.03
C VAL A 154 -0.78 -1.18 -9.39
N SER A 155 0.17 -2.06 -9.05
CA SER A 155 1.30 -1.71 -8.19
C SER A 155 2.58 -1.31 -8.92
N LEU A 156 2.71 -1.58 -10.22
CA LEU A 156 3.83 -1.12 -11.04
C LEU A 156 3.64 0.32 -11.53
N PRO A 157 4.74 1.06 -11.79
CA PRO A 157 4.66 2.27 -12.59
C PRO A 157 4.30 1.93 -14.04
N ASP A 158 3.74 2.88 -14.79
CA ASP A 158 3.16 2.62 -16.13
C ASP A 158 2.27 1.36 -16.11
N GLY A 159 1.31 1.30 -15.18
CA GLY A 159 0.47 0.12 -14.96
C GLY A 159 -0.30 -0.34 -16.22
N ASP A 160 -0.55 0.55 -17.17
CA ASP A 160 -1.17 0.19 -18.45
C ASP A 160 -0.19 -0.52 -19.40
N GLN A 161 1.12 -0.28 -19.30
CA GLN A 161 2.12 -1.15 -19.92
C GLN A 161 2.03 -2.57 -19.37
N ALA A 162 1.85 -2.73 -18.06
CA ALA A 162 1.72 -4.05 -17.48
C ALA A 162 0.50 -4.82 -18.03
N LYS A 163 -0.63 -4.13 -18.29
CA LYS A 163 -1.78 -4.72 -19.00
C LYS A 163 -1.41 -5.19 -20.40
N ARG A 164 -0.75 -4.34 -21.20
CA ARG A 164 -0.33 -4.69 -22.56
C ARG A 164 0.63 -5.88 -22.56
N ALA A 165 1.57 -5.91 -21.61
CA ALA A 165 2.49 -7.02 -21.43
C ALA A 165 1.74 -8.32 -21.16
N LEU A 166 0.88 -8.36 -20.14
CA LEU A 166 0.15 -9.58 -19.77
C LEU A 166 -0.80 -10.05 -20.87
N THR A 167 -1.44 -9.13 -21.60
CA THR A 167 -2.29 -9.45 -22.76
C THR A 167 -1.51 -10.20 -23.85
N ARG A 168 -0.21 -9.91 -24.01
CA ARG A 168 0.65 -10.51 -25.05
C ARG A 168 1.41 -11.74 -24.57
N CYS A 169 1.42 -12.02 -23.27
CA CYS A 169 2.17 -13.13 -22.69
C CYS A 169 1.50 -14.46 -23.05
N GLU A 170 2.28 -15.45 -23.52
CA GLU A 170 1.75 -16.76 -23.95
C GLU A 170 1.18 -17.59 -22.80
N LEU A 171 1.70 -17.39 -21.58
CA LEU A 171 1.21 -18.04 -20.37
C LEU A 171 1.34 -17.12 -19.16
N VAL A 172 0.21 -16.85 -18.51
CA VAL A 172 0.13 -16.08 -17.27
C VAL A 172 -0.49 -16.99 -16.22
N VAL A 173 0.29 -17.37 -15.22
CA VAL A 173 -0.17 -18.10 -14.03
C VAL A 173 -0.29 -17.11 -12.89
N SER A 174 -1.41 -17.12 -12.17
CA SER A 174 -1.58 -16.33 -10.95
C SER A 174 -1.90 -17.25 -9.77
N SER A 175 -1.17 -17.10 -8.67
CA SER A 175 -1.50 -17.69 -7.37
C SER A 175 -1.96 -16.58 -6.44
N ASP A 176 -3.25 -16.57 -6.09
CA ASP A 176 -3.87 -15.53 -5.28
C ASP A 176 -4.92 -16.12 -4.34
N ILE A 177 -5.25 -15.35 -3.30
CA ILE A 177 -6.31 -15.63 -2.33
C ILE A 177 -7.62 -14.94 -2.72
N VAL A 178 -7.58 -14.08 -3.75
CA VAL A 178 -8.71 -13.35 -4.31
C VAL A 178 -8.85 -13.74 -5.77
N GLU A 179 -10.06 -14.17 -6.15
CA GLU A 179 -10.38 -14.54 -7.53
C GLU A 179 -10.21 -13.35 -8.49
N ASN A 180 -10.89 -12.24 -8.20
CA ASN A 180 -10.94 -11.07 -9.07
C ASN A 180 -9.95 -9.98 -8.63
N THR A 181 -8.93 -9.77 -9.45
CA THR A 181 -7.98 -8.64 -9.37
C THR A 181 -7.68 -8.13 -10.77
N ASP A 182 -7.20 -6.89 -10.90
CA ASP A 182 -6.80 -6.32 -12.18
C ASP A 182 -5.77 -7.19 -12.92
N THR A 183 -4.88 -7.87 -12.18
CA THR A 183 -3.89 -8.79 -12.76
C THR A 183 -4.52 -10.13 -13.14
N ASN A 184 -5.40 -10.67 -12.31
CA ASN A 184 -6.04 -11.97 -12.58
C ASN A 184 -6.94 -11.95 -13.80
N ALA A 185 -7.43 -10.78 -14.21
CA ALA A 185 -8.14 -10.59 -15.48
C ALA A 185 -7.34 -11.03 -16.72
N PHE A 186 -6.01 -11.17 -16.59
CA PHE A 186 -5.11 -11.63 -17.66
C PHE A 186 -4.53 -13.03 -17.41
N ALA A 187 -4.94 -13.71 -16.32
CA ALA A 187 -4.43 -15.03 -16.00
C ALA A 187 -5.06 -16.11 -16.90
N HIS A 188 -4.20 -16.97 -17.45
CA HIS A 188 -4.61 -18.19 -18.17
C HIS A 188 -4.86 -19.34 -17.19
N VAL A 189 -4.13 -19.33 -16.06
CA VAL A 189 -4.28 -20.30 -14.97
C VAL A 189 -4.35 -19.54 -13.66
N LEU A 190 -5.41 -19.77 -12.88
CA LEU A 190 -5.59 -19.22 -11.54
C LEU A 190 -5.50 -20.34 -10.51
N LEU A 191 -4.60 -20.21 -9.53
CA LEU A 191 -4.32 -21.21 -8.51
C LEU A 191 -4.73 -20.66 -7.13
N PRO A 192 -5.73 -21.24 -6.46
CA PRO A 192 -6.20 -20.73 -5.16
C PRO A 192 -5.15 -20.99 -4.08
N ALA A 193 -4.61 -19.90 -3.53
CA ALA A 193 -3.61 -19.93 -2.46
C ALA A 193 -4.25 -19.72 -1.08
N LEU A 194 -3.59 -20.19 -0.02
CA LEU A 194 -4.04 -19.93 1.36
C LEU A 194 -3.83 -18.46 1.76
N GLY A 195 -4.77 -17.92 2.54
CA GLY A 195 -4.70 -16.63 3.21
C GLY A 195 -3.89 -16.63 4.51
N TRP A 196 -3.67 -15.45 5.10
CA TRP A 196 -2.86 -15.29 6.33
C TRP A 196 -3.34 -16.19 7.49
N GLY A 197 -4.66 -16.28 7.71
CA GLY A 197 -5.21 -17.08 8.82
C GLY A 197 -5.15 -18.59 8.61
N GLU A 198 -4.91 -19.02 7.38
CA GLU A 198 -4.87 -20.42 6.96
C GLU A 198 -3.42 -20.92 6.78
N LYS A 199 -2.47 -19.99 6.57
CA LYS A 199 -1.06 -20.29 6.36
C LYS A 199 -0.36 -20.71 7.65
N ASP A 200 0.57 -21.64 7.48
CA ASP A 200 1.51 -22.09 8.49
C ASP A 200 2.96 -21.87 8.01
N GLY A 201 3.80 -21.23 8.82
CA GLY A 201 5.17 -20.92 8.44
C GLY A 201 5.88 -19.97 9.43
N THR A 202 6.84 -19.21 8.92
CA THR A 202 7.52 -18.13 9.64
C THR A 202 7.46 -16.81 8.88
N VAL A 203 7.52 -15.70 9.61
CA VAL A 203 7.65 -14.35 9.06
C VAL A 203 8.80 -13.62 9.74
N THR A 204 9.57 -12.83 8.99
CA THR A 204 10.66 -12.01 9.49
C THR A 204 10.37 -10.52 9.30
N ASN A 205 10.33 -9.78 10.41
CA ASN A 205 10.02 -8.35 10.42
C ASN A 205 11.25 -7.45 10.19
N SER A 206 11.06 -6.12 10.15
CA SER A 206 12.12 -5.12 9.90
C SER A 206 13.32 -5.15 10.86
N GLU A 207 13.19 -5.75 12.05
CA GLU A 207 14.29 -5.88 13.01
C GLU A 207 14.96 -7.26 13.01
N ARG A 208 14.76 -8.05 11.94
CA ARG A 208 15.30 -9.41 11.77
C ARG A 208 14.66 -10.47 12.68
N ARG A 209 13.51 -10.16 13.29
CA ARG A 209 12.84 -11.10 14.21
C ARG A 209 11.98 -12.09 13.43
N ILE A 210 12.40 -13.34 13.47
CA ILE A 210 11.65 -14.48 12.96
C ILE A 210 10.57 -14.81 13.98
N SER A 211 9.33 -14.90 13.51
CA SER A 211 8.15 -15.24 14.33
C SER A 211 7.38 -16.37 13.66
N ARG A 212 6.85 -17.28 14.47
CA ARG A 212 6.05 -18.41 14.00
C ARG A 212 4.62 -17.96 13.66
N GLN A 213 4.22 -18.11 12.40
CA GLN A 213 2.84 -17.89 11.93
C GLN A 213 2.09 -19.21 11.93
N ARG A 214 1.04 -19.33 12.73
CA ARG A 214 0.24 -20.55 12.86
C ARG A 214 -1.13 -20.36 12.22
N ALA A 215 -1.59 -21.38 11.51
CA ALA A 215 -2.95 -21.41 11.00
C ALA A 215 -3.93 -21.45 12.18
N PHE A 216 -4.97 -20.62 12.12
CA PHE A 216 -6.09 -20.62 13.06
C PHE A 216 -7.45 -20.76 12.35
N LEU A 217 -7.43 -20.87 11.02
CA LEU A 217 -8.57 -21.21 10.17
C LEU A 217 -8.22 -22.43 9.32
N PRO A 218 -9.21 -23.28 8.97
CA PRO A 218 -9.00 -24.35 8.00
C PRO A 218 -8.82 -23.80 6.59
N ALA A 219 -8.16 -24.58 5.73
CA ALA A 219 -8.05 -24.25 4.30
C ALA A 219 -9.45 -24.15 3.65
N PRO A 220 -9.76 -23.08 2.90
CA PRO A 220 -11.03 -22.94 2.22
C PRO A 220 -11.04 -23.74 0.91
N GLY A 221 -12.04 -24.62 0.75
CA GLY A 221 -12.23 -25.40 -0.47
C GLY A 221 -10.97 -26.18 -0.87
N GLU A 222 -10.51 -25.98 -2.10
CA GLU A 222 -9.32 -26.63 -2.65
C GLU A 222 -8.04 -25.78 -2.54
N ALA A 223 -8.08 -24.65 -1.81
CA ALA A 223 -6.93 -23.77 -1.68
C ALA A 223 -5.74 -24.48 -1.01
N ARG A 224 -4.54 -24.23 -1.53
CA ARG A 224 -3.30 -24.87 -1.06
C ARG A 224 -2.25 -23.83 -0.67
N ALA A 225 -1.34 -24.22 0.22
CA ALA A 225 -0.22 -23.37 0.56
C ALA A 225 0.67 -23.14 -0.67
N ASP A 226 1.18 -21.92 -0.86
CA ASP A 226 2.03 -21.57 -2.02
C ASP A 226 3.19 -22.55 -2.21
N TRP A 227 3.87 -22.94 -1.13
CA TRP A 227 4.98 -23.90 -1.18
C TRP A 227 4.54 -25.27 -1.71
N ARG A 228 3.31 -25.70 -1.39
CA ARG A 228 2.78 -26.99 -1.84
C ARG A 228 2.47 -26.95 -3.33
N ILE A 229 1.92 -25.83 -3.80
CA ILE A 229 1.66 -25.59 -5.23
C ILE A 229 2.98 -25.65 -6.01
N ILE A 230 4.02 -24.95 -5.55
CA ILE A 230 5.35 -24.97 -6.19
C ILE A 230 5.94 -26.38 -6.21
N CYS A 231 5.91 -27.09 -5.08
CA CYS A 231 6.44 -28.46 -4.98
C CYS A 231 5.74 -29.40 -5.97
N GLU A 232 4.42 -29.31 -6.07
CA GLU A 232 3.62 -30.13 -6.95
C GLU A 232 3.84 -29.86 -8.43
N VAL A 233 4.09 -28.60 -8.81
CA VAL A 233 4.50 -28.24 -10.17
C VAL A 233 5.89 -28.82 -10.47
N ALA A 234 6.85 -28.64 -9.56
CA ALA A 234 8.22 -29.15 -9.74
C ALA A 234 8.25 -30.68 -9.87
N GLN A 235 7.50 -31.40 -9.03
CA GLN A 235 7.38 -32.87 -9.12
C GLN A 235 6.77 -33.31 -10.46
N ARG A 236 5.72 -32.63 -10.95
CA ARG A 236 5.11 -32.92 -12.25
C ARG A 236 6.03 -32.61 -13.43
N MET A 237 6.97 -31.68 -13.27
CA MET A 237 8.04 -31.43 -14.23
C MET A 237 9.19 -32.46 -14.14
N GLY A 238 9.15 -33.38 -13.18
CA GLY A 238 10.16 -34.44 -13.01
C GLY A 238 11.35 -34.07 -12.13
N TYR A 239 11.28 -32.97 -11.36
CA TYR A 239 12.33 -32.60 -10.40
C TYR A 239 12.16 -33.34 -9.06
N ALA A 240 13.29 -33.80 -8.49
CA ALA A 240 13.36 -34.36 -7.15
C ALA A 240 13.64 -33.26 -6.10
N GLY A 241 13.52 -33.59 -4.80
CA GLY A 241 13.82 -32.67 -3.69
C GLY A 241 12.67 -31.73 -3.31
N PHE A 242 11.45 -32.01 -3.79
CA PHE A 242 10.23 -31.23 -3.51
C PHE A 242 9.20 -32.03 -2.72
N ASP A 243 9.59 -33.13 -2.09
CA ASP A 243 8.76 -34.07 -1.33
C ASP A 243 8.51 -33.65 0.12
N PHE A 244 8.44 -32.34 0.37
CA PHE A 244 8.14 -31.78 1.68
C PHE A 244 6.71 -32.12 2.15
N SER A 245 6.61 -32.62 3.37
CA SER A 245 5.36 -32.95 4.05
C SER A 245 4.79 -31.75 4.81
N ALA A 246 5.63 -30.82 5.27
CA ALA A 246 5.22 -29.68 6.08
C ALA A 246 6.24 -28.53 6.10
N PRO A 247 5.82 -27.29 6.46
CA PRO A 247 6.69 -26.11 6.47
C PRO A 247 7.97 -26.22 7.30
N HIS A 248 7.95 -27.02 8.39
CA HIS A 248 9.12 -27.18 9.26
C HIS A 248 10.33 -27.84 8.56
N GLU A 249 10.10 -28.70 7.57
CA GLU A 249 11.17 -29.34 6.78
C GLU A 249 11.82 -28.32 5.83
N ILE A 250 11.00 -27.45 5.22
CA ILE A 250 11.48 -26.35 4.38
C ILE A 250 12.26 -25.35 5.23
N PHE A 251 11.77 -25.04 6.43
CA PHE A 251 12.49 -24.18 7.38
C PHE A 251 13.83 -24.78 7.81
N ASP A 252 13.88 -26.10 8.05
CA ASP A 252 15.13 -26.80 8.37
C ASP A 252 16.14 -26.73 7.23
N GLU A 253 15.70 -26.98 5.99
CA GLU A 253 16.55 -26.83 4.80
C GLU A 253 17.09 -25.40 4.68
N HIS A 254 16.23 -24.40 4.85
CA HIS A 254 16.61 -22.98 4.82
C HIS A 254 17.65 -22.65 5.90
N ALA A 255 17.45 -23.15 7.13
CA ALA A 255 18.39 -22.96 8.23
C ALA A 255 19.74 -23.63 7.93
N ARG A 256 19.72 -24.87 7.43
CA ARG A 256 20.92 -25.61 7.01
C ARG A 256 21.70 -24.88 5.91
N LEU A 257 21.02 -24.39 4.87
CA LEU A 257 21.67 -23.64 3.80
C LEU A 257 22.36 -22.38 4.33
N SER A 258 21.70 -21.65 5.25
CA SER A 258 22.29 -20.46 5.84
C SER A 258 23.57 -20.74 6.63
N ALA A 259 23.67 -21.92 7.26
CA ALA A 259 24.83 -22.35 8.04
C ALA A 259 25.90 -23.06 7.19
N TYR A 260 25.54 -23.65 6.04
CA TYR A 260 26.42 -24.47 5.22
C TYR A 260 27.67 -23.70 4.75
N ARG A 261 28.86 -24.15 5.19
CA ARG A 261 30.16 -23.50 4.93
C ARG A 261 30.21 -22.02 5.35
N ASN A 262 29.44 -21.60 6.37
CA ASN A 262 29.44 -20.23 6.86
C ASN A 262 30.65 -19.96 7.77
N ASP A 263 30.91 -20.89 8.69
CA ASP A 263 32.03 -20.82 9.63
C ASP A 263 33.24 -21.60 9.09
N GLY A 264 34.45 -21.10 9.36
CA GLY A 264 35.71 -21.76 8.99
C GLY A 264 36.08 -22.97 9.87
N ASN A 265 35.25 -23.31 10.84
CA ASN A 265 35.39 -24.47 11.73
C ASN A 265 34.19 -25.39 11.51
N ASP A 266 34.35 -26.43 10.72
CA ASP A 266 33.50 -27.62 10.83
C ASP A 266 34.39 -28.83 11.10
N THR A 267 33.98 -29.60 12.10
CA THR A 267 34.77 -30.56 12.89
C THR A 267 34.96 -31.91 12.21
N GLY A 268 35.39 -31.93 10.94
CA GLY A 268 35.74 -33.15 10.25
C GLY A 268 36.95 -32.92 9.36
N ASN A 269 38.12 -33.38 9.80
CA ASN A 269 39.42 -33.66 9.15
C ASN A 269 39.83 -33.07 7.76
N ASP A 270 39.10 -32.13 7.20
CA ASP A 270 39.44 -31.36 6.03
C ASP A 270 39.34 -29.89 6.42
N HIS A 271 40.47 -29.21 6.36
CA HIS A 271 40.49 -27.76 6.31
C HIS A 271 39.71 -27.32 5.06
N ILE A 272 38.39 -27.10 5.16
CA ILE A 272 37.59 -26.54 4.07
C ILE A 272 38.10 -25.12 3.83
N LYS A 273 39.02 -24.97 2.88
CA LYS A 273 39.61 -23.69 2.45
C LYS A 273 38.56 -22.75 1.81
N ASP A 274 37.32 -23.21 1.65
CA ASP A 274 36.23 -22.54 0.95
C ASP A 274 34.99 -22.21 1.82
N HIS A 275 35.19 -21.55 2.96
CA HIS A 275 34.06 -20.93 3.68
C HIS A 275 33.59 -19.65 2.97
N VAL A 276 32.30 -19.35 3.10
CA VAL A 276 31.63 -18.19 2.53
C VAL A 276 30.90 -17.48 3.68
N PRO A 277 31.56 -16.51 4.36
CA PRO A 277 31.01 -15.91 5.56
C PRO A 277 29.81 -15.03 5.23
N ARG A 278 28.74 -15.17 6.03
CA ARG A 278 27.51 -14.39 5.90
C ARG A 278 27.05 -13.97 7.29
N VAL A 279 26.55 -12.74 7.40
CA VAL A 279 25.91 -12.31 8.64
C VAL A 279 24.67 -13.16 8.90
N PHE A 280 23.84 -13.39 7.88
CA PHE A 280 22.67 -14.25 8.01
C PHE A 280 23.10 -15.71 8.23
N ASN A 281 22.83 -16.23 9.45
CA ASN A 281 23.17 -17.58 9.87
C ASN A 281 22.12 -18.04 10.90
N LEU A 282 21.48 -19.17 10.62
CA LEU A 282 20.48 -19.82 11.46
C LEU A 282 20.95 -21.19 11.97
N GLY A 283 22.26 -21.43 12.08
CA GLY A 283 22.82 -22.72 12.51
C GLY A 283 22.27 -23.21 13.85
N GLY A 284 21.92 -22.31 14.77
CA GLY A 284 21.28 -22.66 16.04
C GLY A 284 19.81 -23.10 15.94
N LEU A 285 19.23 -23.01 14.74
CA LEU A 285 17.86 -23.43 14.41
C LEU A 285 17.83 -24.63 13.44
N VAL A 286 18.98 -25.26 13.18
CA VAL A 286 19.04 -26.51 12.42
C VAL A 286 18.58 -27.69 13.29
N GLY A 287 17.82 -28.61 12.71
CA GLY A 287 17.42 -29.87 13.33
C GLY A 287 16.42 -29.72 14.46
N LEU A 288 15.55 -28.70 14.44
CA LEU A 288 14.56 -28.49 15.51
C LEU A 288 13.55 -29.64 15.61
N GLY A 289 13.19 -30.25 14.47
CA GLY A 289 12.02 -31.08 14.37
C GLY A 289 10.71 -30.29 14.55
N ARG A 290 9.58 -30.97 14.32
CA ARG A 290 8.25 -30.33 14.34
C ARG A 290 7.91 -29.66 15.67
N GLU A 291 8.07 -30.38 16.78
CA GLU A 291 7.66 -29.90 18.11
C GLU A 291 8.36 -28.58 18.49
N ARG A 292 9.68 -28.50 18.33
CA ARG A 292 10.44 -27.28 18.67
C ARG A 292 10.22 -26.16 17.66
N TYR A 293 10.00 -26.47 16.38
CA TYR A 293 9.60 -25.48 15.38
C TYR A 293 8.24 -24.86 15.71
N ASP A 294 7.27 -25.69 16.12
CA ASP A 294 5.94 -25.24 16.53
C ASP A 294 5.97 -24.45 17.84
N ALA A 295 6.92 -24.73 18.73
CA ALA A 295 7.16 -23.98 19.97
C ALA A 295 8.08 -22.76 19.82
N LEU A 296 8.62 -22.49 18.61
CA LEU A 296 9.62 -21.46 18.37
C LEU A 296 9.13 -20.08 18.84
N GLN A 297 9.87 -19.51 19.78
CA GLN A 297 9.64 -18.15 20.29
C GLN A 297 10.26 -17.11 19.36
N PRO A 298 9.72 -15.88 19.30
CA PRO A 298 10.24 -14.85 18.40
C PRO A 298 11.72 -14.52 18.65
N ILE A 299 12.57 -14.73 17.65
CA ILE A 299 14.03 -14.67 17.78
C ILE A 299 14.67 -13.83 16.67
N GLN A 300 15.68 -13.02 16.98
CA GLN A 300 16.38 -12.20 15.99
C GLN A 300 17.57 -12.96 15.42
N TRP A 301 17.67 -13.04 14.10
CA TRP A 301 18.88 -13.55 13.48
C TRP A 301 20.02 -12.50 13.52
N PRO A 302 21.29 -12.93 13.57
CA PRO A 302 21.78 -14.32 13.49
C PRO A 302 21.47 -15.17 14.73
N VAL A 303 21.26 -16.46 14.52
CA VAL A 303 21.08 -17.48 15.57
C VAL A 303 22.14 -18.55 15.36
N LEU A 304 23.25 -18.43 16.08
CA LEU A 304 24.40 -19.33 15.95
C LEU A 304 24.20 -20.60 16.78
N ALA A 305 24.84 -21.69 16.35
CA ALA A 305 24.87 -22.92 17.15
C ALA A 305 25.64 -22.65 18.46
N GLY A 306 25.01 -22.92 19.60
CA GLY A 306 25.62 -22.78 20.92
C GLY A 306 26.03 -24.14 21.49
N ASN A 307 26.92 -24.14 22.48
CA ASN A 307 27.30 -25.34 23.24
C ASN A 307 26.22 -25.78 24.27
N GLY A 308 24.98 -25.28 24.17
CA GLY A 308 23.91 -25.51 25.15
C GLY A 308 22.52 -25.58 24.50
N ALA A 309 21.50 -25.94 25.28
CA ALA A 309 20.14 -26.24 24.79
C ALA A 309 19.30 -25.00 24.37
N GLU A 310 19.62 -23.81 24.88
CA GLU A 310 18.86 -22.59 24.61
C GLU A 310 19.34 -21.84 23.37
N GLN A 311 18.40 -21.55 22.47
CA GLN A 311 18.64 -20.72 21.29
C GLN A 311 18.76 -19.25 21.69
N ARG A 312 19.85 -18.59 21.29
CA ARG A 312 20.06 -17.17 21.55
C ARG A 312 20.21 -16.40 20.24
N GLY A 313 19.29 -15.47 20.02
CA GLY A 313 19.33 -14.56 18.88
C GLY A 313 20.28 -13.40 19.08
N THR A 314 20.55 -12.67 18.00
CA THR A 314 21.47 -11.53 18.00
C THR A 314 20.70 -10.21 17.91
N ALA A 315 20.59 -9.52 19.05
CA ALA A 315 19.85 -8.26 19.14
C ALA A 315 20.46 -7.14 18.25
N ARG A 316 21.79 -7.07 18.15
CA ARG A 316 22.50 -6.01 17.42
C ARG A 316 23.65 -6.58 16.58
N LEU A 317 23.74 -6.08 15.35
CA LEU A 317 24.83 -6.38 14.44
C LEU A 317 25.97 -5.37 14.58
N PHE A 318 27.20 -5.79 14.25
CA PHE A 318 28.38 -4.94 14.10
C PHE A 318 28.79 -4.16 15.37
N GLY A 319 28.41 -4.64 16.56
CA GLY A 319 28.81 -4.03 17.85
C GLY A 319 30.31 -4.09 18.13
N ASP A 320 31.00 -5.02 17.47
CA ASP A 320 32.46 -5.21 17.48
C ASP A 320 33.19 -4.40 16.39
N ARG A 321 32.45 -3.61 15.60
CA ARG A 321 32.95 -2.84 14.44
C ARG A 321 33.56 -3.68 13.32
N ARG A 322 33.21 -4.98 13.23
CA ARG A 322 33.56 -5.84 12.10
C ARG A 322 32.37 -5.93 11.15
N TYR A 323 32.51 -5.39 9.95
CA TYR A 323 31.46 -5.31 8.93
C TYR A 323 31.54 -6.50 7.97
N ALA A 324 30.45 -6.74 7.21
CA ALA A 324 30.31 -7.90 6.31
C ALA A 324 31.23 -7.89 5.06
N HIS A 325 32.15 -6.93 4.94
CA HIS A 325 33.13 -6.91 3.85
C HIS A 325 34.31 -7.83 4.17
N ALA A 326 35.00 -8.34 3.14
CA ALA A 326 36.10 -9.31 3.30
C ALA A 326 37.23 -8.86 4.25
N ASN A 327 37.48 -7.55 4.36
CA ASN A 327 38.49 -6.97 5.26
C ASN A 327 37.93 -6.54 6.63
N GLY A 328 36.63 -6.78 6.89
CA GLY A 328 35.94 -6.39 8.11
C GLY A 328 35.68 -4.89 8.28
N LYS A 329 36.03 -4.05 7.29
CA LYS A 329 35.90 -2.58 7.39
C LYS A 329 34.64 -2.08 6.70
N ALA A 330 33.97 -1.08 7.28
CA ALA A 330 32.91 -0.34 6.60
C ALA A 330 33.46 0.43 5.39
N ARG A 331 32.57 0.78 4.47
CA ARG A 331 32.89 1.56 3.27
C ARG A 331 32.06 2.84 3.26
N PHE A 332 32.72 3.96 3.02
CA PHE A 332 32.05 5.19 2.63
C PHE A 332 31.82 5.15 1.12
N VAL A 333 30.58 5.38 0.69
CA VAL A 333 30.22 5.48 -0.72
C VAL A 333 30.04 6.95 -1.05
N ALA A 334 30.71 7.47 -2.08
CA ALA A 334 30.49 8.84 -2.52
C ALA A 334 29.08 8.94 -3.16
N THR A 335 28.26 9.87 -2.67
CA THR A 335 26.84 9.97 -3.03
C THR A 335 26.53 11.36 -3.58
N PRO A 336 27.01 11.70 -4.79
CA PRO A 336 26.69 12.98 -5.41
C PRO A 336 25.17 13.07 -5.61
N PRO A 337 24.53 14.19 -5.23
CA PRO A 337 23.09 14.34 -5.39
C PRO A 337 22.73 14.38 -6.87
N ARG A 338 21.63 13.70 -7.22
CA ARG A 338 21.05 13.67 -8.55
C ARG A 338 19.62 14.19 -8.49
N ALA A 339 19.25 15.03 -9.45
CA ALA A 339 17.86 15.44 -9.64
C ALA A 339 17.03 14.25 -10.15
N PRO A 340 15.70 14.27 -9.93
CA PRO A 340 14.78 13.37 -10.64
C PRO A 340 15.00 13.40 -12.15
N VAL A 341 14.69 12.29 -12.83
CA VAL A 341 14.96 12.16 -14.27
C VAL A 341 14.08 13.10 -15.08
N HIS A 342 12.81 13.22 -14.69
CA HIS A 342 11.82 14.07 -15.36
C HIS A 342 11.45 15.24 -14.45
N ALA A 343 11.91 16.44 -14.79
CA ALA A 343 11.50 17.67 -14.11
C ALA A 343 10.13 18.15 -14.60
N PRO A 344 9.35 18.86 -13.76
CA PRO A 344 8.16 19.58 -14.22
C PRO A 344 8.48 20.59 -15.32
N ASP A 345 7.54 20.76 -16.25
CA ASP A 345 7.62 21.67 -17.39
C ASP A 345 6.28 22.43 -17.57
N ASP A 346 6.16 23.23 -18.63
CA ASP A 346 4.94 24.02 -18.88
C ASP A 346 3.71 23.14 -19.20
N GLU A 347 3.91 21.92 -19.72
CA GLU A 347 2.82 20.98 -20.03
C GLU A 347 2.39 20.19 -18.78
N TYR A 348 3.34 19.84 -17.93
CA TYR A 348 3.18 19.07 -16.69
C TYR A 348 3.78 19.84 -15.49
N PRO A 349 3.09 20.90 -15.00
CA PRO A 349 3.69 21.88 -14.08
C PRO A 349 3.77 21.42 -12.62
N LEU A 350 3.10 20.33 -12.25
CA LEU A 350 3.07 19.82 -10.88
C LEU A 350 3.94 18.58 -10.71
N THR A 351 4.53 18.40 -9.53
CA THR A 351 5.19 17.16 -9.13
C THR A 351 4.22 16.27 -8.35
N LEU A 352 3.88 15.11 -8.89
CA LEU A 352 3.11 14.08 -8.20
C LEU A 352 4.00 13.27 -7.23
N ASN A 353 3.51 13.10 -6.01
CA ASN A 353 4.00 12.17 -5.02
C ASN A 353 2.89 11.16 -4.69
N THR A 354 3.20 9.86 -4.75
CA THR A 354 2.24 8.81 -4.39
C THR A 354 2.49 8.24 -3.00
N GLY A 355 1.41 7.95 -2.27
CA GLY A 355 1.51 7.38 -0.93
C GLY A 355 0.33 6.52 -0.52
N ARG A 356 0.03 6.51 0.78
CA ARG A 356 -0.96 5.60 1.37
C ARG A 356 -1.87 6.37 2.31
N VAL A 357 -3.12 5.92 2.41
CA VAL A 357 -3.98 6.21 3.56
C VAL A 357 -3.84 5.09 4.59
N ARG A 358 -4.16 5.39 5.85
CA ARG A 358 -3.98 4.46 6.97
C ARG A 358 -4.84 3.18 6.83
N ASP A 359 -6.12 3.35 6.50
CA ASP A 359 -7.12 2.28 6.62
C ASP A 359 -7.18 1.35 5.41
N GLN A 360 -6.50 1.71 4.33
CA GLN A 360 -6.38 0.88 3.15
C GLN A 360 -4.97 0.30 3.03
N TRP A 361 -4.89 -0.93 2.54
CA TRP A 361 -3.63 -1.66 2.43
C TRP A 361 -3.40 -2.04 0.98
N HIS A 362 -2.33 -1.49 0.39
CA HIS A 362 -1.97 -1.66 -1.03
C HIS A 362 -3.21 -1.57 -1.92
N THR A 363 -3.52 -2.60 -2.71
CA THR A 363 -4.55 -2.58 -3.75
C THR A 363 -5.94 -2.96 -3.23
N MET A 364 -6.21 -2.80 -1.94
CA MET A 364 -7.54 -3.00 -1.32
C MET A 364 -8.17 -4.39 -1.50
N THR A 365 -7.43 -5.41 -1.96
CA THR A 365 -7.96 -6.77 -2.20
C THR A 365 -8.51 -7.44 -0.94
N ARG A 366 -8.08 -6.96 0.23
CA ARG A 366 -8.58 -7.38 1.55
C ARG A 366 -9.28 -6.23 2.30
N THR A 367 -8.60 -5.09 2.43
CA THR A 367 -9.09 -3.96 3.23
C THR A 367 -10.32 -3.28 2.63
N GLY A 368 -10.47 -3.30 1.30
CA GLY A 368 -11.67 -2.83 0.62
C GLY A 368 -12.92 -3.69 0.85
N LYS A 369 -12.75 -4.93 1.34
CA LYS A 369 -13.86 -5.82 1.74
C LYS A 369 -14.33 -5.58 3.18
N SER A 370 -13.61 -4.77 3.98
CA SER A 370 -14.02 -4.46 5.34
C SER A 370 -14.93 -3.24 5.34
N GLU A 371 -16.17 -3.40 5.79
CA GLU A 371 -17.14 -2.31 5.94
C GLU A 371 -16.56 -1.09 6.68
N LYS A 372 -15.84 -1.37 7.77
CA LYS A 372 -15.34 -0.36 8.71
C LYS A 372 -14.16 0.41 8.14
N LEU A 373 -13.30 -0.26 7.37
CA LEU A 373 -12.13 0.36 6.76
C LEU A 373 -12.50 1.10 5.47
N ALA A 374 -13.39 0.51 4.66
CA ALA A 374 -13.88 1.10 3.42
C ALA A 374 -14.69 2.39 3.64
N GLY A 375 -15.37 2.52 4.78
CA GLY A 375 -16.18 3.69 5.12
C GLY A 375 -15.42 4.97 5.53
N HIS A 376 -14.10 4.91 5.77
CA HIS A 376 -13.34 6.07 6.26
C HIS A 376 -12.87 7.01 5.13
N VAL A 377 -12.08 6.50 4.19
CA VAL A 377 -11.72 7.22 2.96
C VAL A 377 -12.32 6.45 1.80
N THR A 378 -13.29 7.08 1.15
CA THR A 378 -14.27 6.37 0.32
C THR A 378 -13.96 6.45 -1.16
N GLU A 379 -13.24 7.50 -1.59
CA GLU A 379 -12.89 7.77 -2.97
C GLU A 379 -11.41 8.10 -3.10
N ALA A 380 -10.82 7.77 -4.26
CA ALA A 380 -9.50 8.26 -4.61
C ALA A 380 -9.51 9.78 -4.65
N PHE A 381 -8.43 10.40 -4.18
CA PHE A 381 -8.33 11.85 -4.14
C PHE A 381 -6.98 12.36 -4.62
N VAL A 382 -6.97 13.61 -5.09
CA VAL A 382 -5.76 14.39 -5.35
C VAL A 382 -5.72 15.55 -4.37
N ASP A 383 -4.71 15.56 -3.50
CA ASP A 383 -4.49 16.65 -2.55
C ASP A 383 -3.55 17.69 -3.17
N LEU A 384 -4.00 18.94 -3.18
CA LEU A 384 -3.34 20.08 -3.80
C LEU A 384 -3.19 21.23 -2.82
N HIS A 385 -2.19 22.07 -3.05
CA HIS A 385 -2.17 23.38 -2.42
C HIS A 385 -3.34 24.22 -2.98
N PRO A 386 -4.08 25.01 -2.17
CA PRO A 386 -5.24 25.77 -2.64
C PRO A 386 -4.97 26.68 -3.84
N GLN A 387 -3.80 27.32 -3.88
CA GLN A 387 -3.40 28.15 -5.02
C GLN A 387 -3.16 27.35 -6.30
N ASP A 388 -2.64 26.12 -6.20
CA ASP A 388 -2.42 25.29 -7.39
C ASP A 388 -3.75 24.73 -7.90
N ALA A 389 -4.67 24.37 -6.99
CA ALA A 389 -6.04 24.02 -7.35
C ALA A 389 -6.75 25.16 -8.12
N LEU A 390 -6.59 26.41 -7.65
CA LEU A 390 -7.10 27.59 -8.34
C LEU A 390 -6.49 27.76 -9.74
N LEU A 391 -5.16 27.58 -9.88
CA LEU A 391 -4.47 27.67 -11.17
C LEU A 391 -4.89 26.54 -12.14
N CYS A 392 -5.19 25.36 -11.61
CA CYS A 392 -5.73 24.22 -12.38
C CYS A 392 -7.23 24.36 -12.67
N GLY A 393 -7.91 25.36 -12.10
CA GLY A 393 -9.34 25.59 -12.29
C GLY A 393 -10.25 24.58 -11.60
N VAL A 394 -9.76 23.86 -10.59
CA VAL A 394 -10.50 22.80 -9.88
C VAL A 394 -10.88 23.24 -8.46
N ARG A 395 -11.98 22.71 -7.92
CA ARG A 395 -12.48 23.01 -6.56
C ARG A 395 -12.53 21.75 -5.69
N GLU A 396 -12.37 21.91 -4.38
CA GLU A 396 -12.55 20.80 -3.44
C GLU A 396 -13.91 20.13 -3.60
N GLY A 397 -13.91 18.80 -3.56
CA GLY A 397 -15.08 17.98 -3.79
C GLY A 397 -15.41 17.70 -5.26
N GLU A 398 -14.89 18.46 -6.22
CA GLU A 398 -15.08 18.16 -7.65
C GLU A 398 -14.16 17.01 -8.10
N LEU A 399 -14.47 16.40 -9.25
CA LEU A 399 -13.59 15.44 -9.90
C LEU A 399 -12.55 16.19 -10.74
N ALA A 400 -11.31 15.70 -10.71
CA ALA A 400 -10.24 16.18 -11.55
C ALA A 400 -9.54 15.00 -12.24
N ARG A 401 -9.06 15.26 -13.46
CA ARG A 401 -8.19 14.34 -14.19
C ARG A 401 -6.74 14.68 -13.85
N VAL A 402 -5.99 13.68 -13.40
CA VAL A 402 -4.54 13.75 -13.24
C VAL A 402 -3.90 13.06 -14.44
N SER A 403 -3.05 13.77 -15.17
CA SER A 403 -2.43 13.27 -16.41
C SER A 403 -0.91 13.41 -16.36
N SER A 404 -0.20 12.41 -16.88
CA SER A 404 1.24 12.47 -17.17
C SER A 404 1.49 12.11 -18.64
N ARG A 405 2.76 11.92 -19.01
CA ARG A 405 3.16 11.38 -20.31
C ARG A 405 2.79 9.90 -20.49
N TRP A 406 2.55 9.18 -19.40
CA TRP A 406 2.34 7.72 -19.40
C TRP A 406 0.87 7.33 -19.33
N GLY A 407 0.06 8.13 -18.63
CA GLY A 407 -1.36 7.80 -18.47
C GLY A 407 -2.13 8.85 -17.71
N THR A 408 -3.39 8.51 -17.43
CA THR A 408 -4.33 9.38 -16.73
C THR A 408 -5.08 8.62 -15.65
N MET A 409 -5.62 9.36 -14.69
CA MET A 409 -6.65 8.88 -13.78
C MET A 409 -7.59 10.03 -13.38
N VAL A 410 -8.68 9.69 -12.69
CA VAL A 410 -9.67 10.59 -12.12
C VAL A 410 -9.73 10.43 -10.61
N ALA A 411 -9.71 11.55 -9.89
CA ALA A 411 -9.79 11.57 -8.44
C ALA A 411 -10.62 12.77 -7.96
N ARG A 412 -11.16 12.68 -6.75
CA ARG A 412 -11.80 13.82 -6.09
C ARG A 412 -10.75 14.80 -5.58
N VAL A 413 -10.96 16.09 -5.79
CA VAL A 413 -10.02 17.12 -5.35
C VAL A 413 -10.18 17.34 -3.86
N GLN A 414 -9.05 17.40 -3.17
CA GLN A 414 -8.92 17.87 -1.81
C GLN A 414 -7.86 18.96 -1.77
N HIS A 415 -8.02 19.89 -0.84
CA HIS A 415 -6.95 20.82 -0.51
C HIS A 415 -6.84 20.92 1.00
N GLY A 416 -6.17 19.92 1.58
CA GLY A 416 -6.02 19.72 3.03
C GLY A 416 -5.04 20.69 3.70
N GLY A 417 -4.54 21.70 2.98
CA GLY A 417 -3.60 22.71 3.47
C GLY A 417 -2.19 22.18 3.82
N GLY A 418 -1.94 20.89 3.65
CA GLY A 418 -0.66 20.24 3.96
C GLY A 418 0.33 20.19 2.79
N MET A 419 -0.14 20.43 1.56
CA MET A 419 0.68 20.33 0.35
C MET A 419 1.44 21.63 0.08
N SER A 420 2.73 21.51 -0.25
CA SER A 420 3.53 22.66 -0.70
C SER A 420 3.26 22.97 -2.18
N ARG A 421 3.31 24.25 -2.56
CA ARG A 421 3.07 24.71 -3.93
C ARG A 421 3.92 23.96 -4.97
N GLY A 422 3.31 23.65 -6.11
CA GLY A 422 3.90 22.89 -7.22
C GLY A 422 3.89 21.37 -7.01
N ASN A 423 3.17 20.85 -6.01
CA ASN A 423 3.11 19.41 -5.71
C ASN A 423 1.66 18.92 -5.61
N ALA A 424 1.48 17.67 -6.00
CA ALA A 424 0.22 16.94 -5.87
C ALA A 424 0.47 15.62 -5.12
N PHE A 425 -0.51 15.17 -4.34
CA PHE A 425 -0.47 13.87 -3.69
C PHE A 425 -1.66 13.00 -4.08
N VAL A 426 -1.41 11.73 -4.42
CA VAL A 426 -2.46 10.74 -4.68
C VAL A 426 -2.14 9.41 -3.96
N PRO A 427 -3.09 8.82 -3.22
CA PRO A 427 -2.93 7.50 -2.62
C PRO A 427 -3.02 6.34 -3.63
N ILE A 428 -2.26 5.27 -3.41
CA ILE A 428 -2.09 4.16 -4.37
C ILE A 428 -3.19 3.09 -4.39
N HIS A 429 -4.30 3.29 -3.69
CA HIS A 429 -5.13 2.16 -3.26
C HIS A 429 -6.18 1.69 -4.27
N TRP A 430 -6.82 2.64 -4.95
CA TRP A 430 -7.94 2.38 -5.84
C TRP A 430 -7.48 1.74 -7.16
N ASN A 431 -8.35 0.89 -7.71
CA ASN A 431 -8.11 0.07 -8.88
C ASN A 431 -9.43 -0.34 -9.55
N ASP A 432 -9.37 -1.04 -10.68
CA ASP A 432 -10.54 -1.33 -11.52
C ASP A 432 -11.58 -2.21 -10.81
N GLN A 433 -11.21 -2.90 -9.72
CA GLN A 433 -12.17 -3.68 -8.91
C GLN A 433 -13.02 -2.81 -8.00
N VAL A 434 -12.59 -1.59 -7.67
CA VAL A 434 -13.25 -0.70 -6.70
C VAL A 434 -13.49 0.71 -7.22
N ALA A 435 -12.98 1.06 -8.40
CA ALA A 435 -13.20 2.34 -9.05
C ALA A 435 -12.97 2.27 -10.56
N SER A 436 -13.67 3.12 -11.31
CA SER A 436 -13.62 3.23 -12.78
C SER A 436 -12.25 3.59 -13.38
N ASP A 437 -11.67 4.71 -12.97
CA ASP A 437 -10.46 5.29 -13.57
C ASP A 437 -9.57 5.88 -12.47
N ALA A 438 -9.14 5.04 -11.51
CA ALA A 438 -8.48 5.52 -10.28
C ALA A 438 -7.09 4.93 -10.04
N ARG A 439 -6.51 4.24 -11.02
CA ARG A 439 -5.18 3.62 -10.89
C ARG A 439 -4.08 4.65 -11.08
N ILE A 440 -3.56 5.15 -9.96
CA ILE A 440 -2.43 6.07 -10.02
C ILE A 440 -1.16 5.46 -10.64
N GLY A 441 -1.00 4.12 -10.57
CA GLY A 441 0.13 3.42 -11.21
C GLY A 441 0.25 3.67 -12.71
N ALA A 442 -0.87 3.91 -13.42
CA ALA A 442 -0.87 4.25 -14.84
C ALA A 442 -0.27 5.64 -15.13
N VAL A 443 -0.32 6.56 -14.16
CA VAL A 443 0.22 7.91 -14.30
C VAL A 443 1.70 7.97 -13.96
N VAL A 444 2.19 7.09 -13.08
CA VAL A 444 3.56 7.15 -12.55
C VAL A 444 4.61 6.81 -13.61
N ASN A 445 5.65 7.63 -13.68
CA ASN A 445 6.82 7.38 -14.54
C ASN A 445 7.55 6.05 -14.20
N PRO A 446 8.02 5.28 -15.20
CA PRO A 446 8.66 3.99 -15.01
C PRO A 446 10.17 4.07 -14.74
N GLU A 447 10.74 5.26 -14.57
CA GLU A 447 12.17 5.41 -14.27
C GLU A 447 12.55 4.73 -12.96
N VAL A 448 13.72 4.09 -12.95
CA VAL A 448 14.19 3.30 -11.80
C VAL A 448 15.58 3.73 -11.33
N ASP A 449 15.88 3.46 -10.06
CA ASP A 449 17.26 3.52 -9.57
C ASP A 449 18.12 2.47 -10.29
N PRO A 450 19.28 2.84 -10.84
CA PRO A 450 20.09 1.93 -11.67
C PRO A 450 20.69 0.76 -10.86
N VAL A 451 20.82 0.87 -9.54
CA VAL A 451 21.40 -0.18 -8.69
C VAL A 451 20.32 -1.10 -8.16
N SER A 452 19.30 -0.55 -7.50
CA SER A 452 18.24 -1.31 -6.85
C SER A 452 17.10 -1.69 -7.79
N GLY A 453 16.82 -0.89 -8.82
CA GLY A 453 15.65 -1.00 -9.70
C GLY A 453 14.34 -0.55 -9.05
N GLU A 454 14.41 0.16 -7.92
CA GLU A 454 13.22 0.77 -7.30
C GLU A 454 12.69 1.92 -8.19
N PRO A 455 11.39 1.95 -8.51
CA PRO A 455 10.82 3.01 -9.35
C PRO A 455 10.69 4.36 -8.65
N GLU A 456 10.69 5.44 -9.43
CA GLU A 456 10.55 6.84 -9.00
C GLU A 456 9.09 7.24 -8.67
N PHE A 457 8.44 6.49 -7.78
CA PHE A 457 7.05 6.74 -7.36
C PHE A 457 6.80 8.07 -6.64
N LYS A 458 7.87 8.75 -6.18
CA LYS A 458 7.79 10.00 -5.39
C LYS A 458 8.01 11.25 -6.22
N HIS A 459 8.17 11.12 -7.54
CA HIS A 459 8.33 12.23 -8.44
C HIS A 459 7.81 11.87 -9.83
N THR A 460 6.71 12.48 -10.25
CA THR A 460 6.23 12.36 -11.63
C THR A 460 5.64 13.71 -12.05
N PRO A 461 6.11 14.34 -13.14
CA PRO A 461 5.47 15.52 -13.69
C PRO A 461 4.03 15.21 -14.11
N VAL A 462 3.08 16.00 -13.61
CA VAL A 462 1.65 15.86 -13.93
C VAL A 462 0.99 17.19 -14.22
N ARG A 463 -0.10 17.12 -14.97
CA ARG A 463 -1.11 18.17 -15.11
C ARG A 463 -2.39 17.72 -14.42
N VAL A 464 -3.07 18.67 -13.79
CA VAL A 464 -4.40 18.44 -13.21
C VAL A 464 -5.39 19.32 -13.95
N ASP A 465 -6.41 18.71 -14.53
CA ASP A 465 -7.48 19.37 -15.28
C ASP A 465 -8.83 19.06 -14.65
N ARG A 466 -9.81 19.95 -14.83
CA ARG A 466 -11.21 19.66 -14.47
C ARG A 466 -11.69 18.40 -15.17
N PHE A 467 -12.45 17.58 -14.45
CA PHE A 467 -13.19 16.47 -15.03
C PHE A 467 -14.68 16.81 -15.04
N ASP A 468 -15.13 17.47 -16.12
CA ASP A 468 -16.52 17.92 -16.21
C ASP A 468 -17.49 16.73 -16.33
N VAL A 469 -18.56 16.82 -15.54
CA VAL A 469 -19.67 15.87 -15.48
C VAL A 469 -20.99 16.66 -15.53
N ALA A 470 -22.01 16.09 -16.18
CA ALA A 470 -23.34 16.70 -16.27
C ALA A 470 -24.15 16.47 -14.99
N TRP A 471 -23.83 15.40 -14.25
CA TRP A 471 -24.46 15.07 -12.98
C TRP A 471 -23.52 14.23 -12.12
N HIS A 472 -23.77 14.24 -10.82
CA HIS A 472 -23.11 13.41 -9.83
C HIS A 472 -24.17 12.84 -8.88
N GLY A 473 -23.86 11.74 -8.22
CA GLY A 473 -24.83 11.06 -7.37
C GLY A 473 -24.21 9.90 -6.62
N PHE A 474 -25.06 9.15 -5.93
CA PHE A 474 -24.67 7.92 -5.28
C PHE A 474 -25.85 6.96 -5.19
N SER A 475 -25.54 5.68 -5.07
CA SER A 475 -26.51 4.63 -4.80
C SER A 475 -26.10 3.76 -3.62
N LEU A 476 -27.09 3.23 -2.90
CA LEU A 476 -26.92 2.10 -1.99
C LEU A 476 -27.84 0.98 -2.49
N SER A 477 -27.34 -0.24 -2.56
CA SER A 477 -28.14 -1.37 -3.02
C SER A 477 -27.66 -2.67 -2.39
N ARG A 478 -28.55 -3.64 -2.19
CA ARG A 478 -28.17 -4.97 -1.67
C ARG A 478 -27.32 -5.76 -2.66
N HIS A 479 -27.54 -5.52 -3.96
CA HIS A 479 -26.78 -6.10 -5.07
C HIS A 479 -26.04 -5.01 -5.86
N ALA A 480 -24.98 -5.38 -6.56
CA ALA A 480 -24.25 -4.42 -7.40
C ALA A 480 -25.15 -3.96 -8.58
N PRO A 481 -25.20 -2.64 -8.86
CA PRO A 481 -25.90 -2.11 -10.02
C PRO A 481 -25.11 -2.34 -11.31
N GLU A 482 -25.79 -2.21 -12.45
CA GLU A 482 -25.21 -2.28 -13.80
C GLU A 482 -24.53 -0.95 -14.17
N LEU A 483 -23.19 -0.94 -14.21
CA LEU A 483 -22.41 0.30 -14.36
C LEU A 483 -22.13 0.69 -15.82
N ASP A 484 -22.75 0.03 -16.77
CA ASP A 484 -22.53 0.27 -18.20
C ASP A 484 -22.83 1.73 -18.58
N GLY A 485 -21.88 2.36 -19.26
CA GLY A 485 -21.98 3.76 -19.67
C GLY A 485 -21.76 4.79 -18.55
N MET A 486 -21.49 4.37 -17.31
CA MET A 486 -21.10 5.27 -16.22
C MET A 486 -19.75 5.90 -16.51
N THR A 487 -19.63 7.22 -16.34
CA THR A 487 -18.36 7.92 -16.62
C THR A 487 -17.37 7.79 -15.46
N TYR A 488 -17.87 7.90 -14.24
CA TYR A 488 -17.08 7.72 -13.02
C TYR A 488 -17.90 6.94 -12.02
N TRP A 489 -17.24 5.97 -11.38
CA TRP A 489 -17.76 5.30 -10.20
C TRP A 489 -16.64 4.94 -9.24
N THR A 490 -16.98 4.91 -7.95
CA THR A 490 -16.20 4.26 -6.89
C THR A 490 -17.12 3.44 -6.00
N ARG A 491 -16.72 2.20 -5.72
CA ARG A 491 -17.43 1.24 -4.89
C ARG A 491 -16.93 1.28 -3.44
N VAL A 492 -17.86 1.30 -2.51
CA VAL A 492 -17.60 1.15 -1.07
C VAL A 492 -18.45 0.02 -0.52
N HIS A 493 -17.80 -0.93 0.16
CA HIS A 493 -18.49 -2.05 0.79
C HIS A 493 -19.14 -1.61 2.11
N GLY A 494 -20.44 -1.81 2.25
CA GLY A 494 -21.20 -1.62 3.48
C GLY A 494 -21.65 -2.95 4.10
N ALA A 495 -22.31 -2.88 5.25
CA ALA A 495 -22.71 -4.06 6.03
C ALA A 495 -23.75 -4.94 5.32
N GLN A 496 -24.79 -4.31 4.77
CA GLN A 496 -25.93 -4.97 4.11
C GLN A 496 -26.23 -4.37 2.73
N PHE A 497 -25.31 -3.56 2.23
CA PHE A 497 -25.40 -2.88 0.95
C PHE A 497 -24.01 -2.68 0.37
N VAL A 498 -23.96 -2.48 -0.94
CA VAL A 498 -22.84 -1.86 -1.63
C VAL A 498 -23.22 -0.43 -1.97
N ARG A 499 -22.29 0.50 -1.75
CA ARG A 499 -22.46 1.90 -2.13
C ARG A 499 -21.62 2.21 -3.35
N TYR A 500 -22.19 2.96 -4.28
CA TYR A 500 -21.43 3.57 -5.36
C TYR A 500 -21.55 5.08 -5.30
N GLU A 501 -20.42 5.77 -5.36
CA GLU A 501 -20.38 7.19 -5.74
C GLU A 501 -20.28 7.24 -7.27
N LEU A 502 -21.10 8.05 -7.93
CA LEU A 502 -21.37 8.00 -9.37
C LEU A 502 -21.27 9.39 -10.00
N ALA A 503 -20.85 9.45 -11.26
CA ALA A 503 -21.02 10.63 -12.09
C ALA A 503 -21.09 10.28 -13.59
N GLY A 504 -21.79 11.13 -14.34
CA GLY A 504 -21.99 10.94 -15.78
C GLY A 504 -21.78 12.22 -16.58
N ARG A 505 -21.22 12.09 -17.79
CA ARG A 505 -21.02 13.21 -18.74
C ARG A 505 -22.25 13.54 -19.58
N LYS A 506 -23.16 12.59 -19.75
CA LYS A 506 -24.38 12.78 -20.53
C LYS A 506 -25.52 13.16 -19.58
N PRO A 507 -26.25 14.26 -19.84
CA PRO A 507 -27.49 14.54 -19.13
C PRO A 507 -28.44 13.35 -19.24
N LEU A 508 -29.18 13.07 -18.17
CA LEU A 508 -30.18 12.00 -18.15
C LEU A 508 -31.48 12.56 -18.74
N ALA A 509 -31.98 11.92 -19.80
CA ALA A 509 -33.22 12.34 -20.46
C ALA A 509 -34.47 11.87 -19.69
N ASP A 510 -34.40 10.64 -19.18
CA ASP A 510 -35.43 10.00 -18.38
C ASP A 510 -34.76 9.36 -17.16
N HIS A 511 -34.88 10.03 -16.01
CA HIS A 511 -34.24 9.58 -14.78
C HIS A 511 -34.84 8.28 -14.25
N GLY A 512 -36.16 8.09 -14.38
CA GLY A 512 -36.89 6.92 -13.90
C GLY A 512 -36.44 5.65 -14.62
N ASN A 513 -36.57 5.64 -15.95
CA ASN A 513 -36.16 4.50 -16.76
C ASN A 513 -34.67 4.19 -16.62
N TRP A 514 -33.82 5.22 -16.54
CA TRP A 514 -32.39 5.03 -16.30
C TRP A 514 -32.10 4.40 -14.93
N ALA A 515 -32.75 4.87 -13.87
CA ALA A 515 -32.54 4.36 -12.52
C ALA A 515 -33.07 2.93 -12.34
N GLN A 516 -34.19 2.59 -12.98
CA GLN A 516 -34.69 1.21 -13.02
C GLN A 516 -33.72 0.28 -13.77
N ALA A 517 -33.24 0.70 -14.94
CA ALA A 517 -32.26 -0.06 -15.72
C ALA A 517 -30.93 -0.27 -14.95
N LEU A 518 -30.47 0.74 -14.21
CA LEU A 518 -29.28 0.66 -13.36
C LEU A 518 -29.37 -0.48 -12.32
N PHE A 519 -30.57 -0.82 -11.86
CA PHE A 519 -30.79 -1.89 -10.89
C PHE A 519 -31.44 -3.14 -11.49
N GLY A 520 -31.59 -3.23 -12.82
CA GLY A 520 -32.20 -4.37 -13.51
C GLY A 520 -33.68 -4.58 -13.16
N ILE A 521 -34.42 -3.50 -12.93
CA ILE A 521 -35.85 -3.56 -12.55
C ILE A 521 -36.71 -3.45 -13.82
N ASP A 522 -37.24 -4.58 -14.27
CA ASP A 522 -38.11 -4.68 -15.45
C ASP A 522 -39.60 -4.87 -15.07
N ASP A 523 -39.92 -5.02 -13.78
CA ASP A 523 -41.29 -5.22 -13.30
C ASP A 523 -42.06 -3.89 -13.21
N PRO A 524 -43.13 -3.69 -14.01
CA PRO A 524 -43.94 -2.47 -13.95
C PRO A 524 -44.72 -2.32 -12.64
N HIS A 525 -44.77 -3.34 -11.79
CA HIS A 525 -45.43 -3.34 -10.50
C HIS A 525 -44.47 -3.29 -9.30
N ALA A 526 -43.17 -3.08 -9.53
CA ALA A 526 -42.20 -2.87 -8.47
C ALA A 526 -42.60 -1.69 -7.56
N ASP A 527 -42.44 -1.82 -6.23
CA ASP A 527 -42.67 -0.73 -5.28
C ASP A 527 -41.55 0.31 -5.44
N TRP A 528 -41.79 1.27 -6.33
CA TRP A 528 -40.85 2.30 -6.75
C TRP A 528 -41.31 3.67 -6.25
N LEU A 529 -40.55 4.23 -5.31
CA LEU A 529 -40.75 5.58 -4.80
C LEU A 529 -39.80 6.52 -5.53
N GLU A 530 -40.31 7.59 -6.12
CA GLU A 530 -39.48 8.58 -6.80
C GLU A 530 -39.87 10.03 -6.54
N TYR A 531 -38.87 10.90 -6.64
CA TYR A 531 -38.99 12.34 -6.56
C TYR A 531 -38.06 12.99 -7.58
N GLU A 532 -38.61 13.86 -8.42
CA GLU A 532 -37.84 14.65 -9.38
C GLU A 532 -38.17 16.15 -9.22
N ASP A 533 -37.15 16.96 -9.06
CA ASP A 533 -37.22 18.41 -9.25
C ASP A 533 -36.23 18.80 -10.35
N ARG A 534 -36.76 18.95 -11.57
CA ARG A 534 -35.97 19.34 -12.76
C ARG A 534 -35.41 20.76 -12.65
N THR A 535 -36.07 21.64 -11.90
CA THR A 535 -35.60 23.01 -11.72
C THR A 535 -34.40 23.03 -10.79
N ALA A 536 -34.48 22.33 -9.65
CA ALA A 536 -33.35 22.13 -8.74
C ALA A 536 -32.27 21.21 -9.33
N GLY A 537 -32.61 20.41 -10.34
CA GLY A 537 -31.73 19.42 -10.95
C GLY A 537 -31.48 18.23 -10.03
N VAL A 538 -32.47 17.82 -9.25
CA VAL A 538 -32.38 16.74 -8.26
C VAL A 538 -33.32 15.61 -8.64
N TYR A 539 -32.82 14.38 -8.57
CA TYR A 539 -33.60 13.17 -8.75
C TYR A 539 -33.27 12.16 -7.66
N ARG A 540 -34.30 11.47 -7.16
CA ARG A 540 -34.16 10.45 -6.13
C ARG A 540 -35.13 9.33 -6.40
N ALA A 541 -34.69 8.11 -6.20
CA ALA A 541 -35.58 6.96 -6.24
C ALA A 541 -35.16 5.86 -5.29
N VAL A 542 -36.14 5.07 -4.88
CA VAL A 542 -35.99 3.94 -3.97
C VAL A 542 -36.87 2.80 -4.45
N HIS A 543 -36.27 1.63 -4.59
CA HIS A 543 -36.96 0.37 -4.79
C HIS A 543 -37.13 -0.35 -3.45
N LEU A 544 -38.35 -0.77 -3.16
CA LEU A 544 -38.69 -1.49 -1.94
C LEU A 544 -39.13 -2.92 -2.26
N VAL A 545 -38.65 -3.86 -1.45
CA VAL A 545 -39.07 -5.28 -1.47
C VAL A 545 -39.36 -5.67 -0.03
N ASP A 546 -40.55 -6.21 0.22
CA ASP A 546 -41.02 -6.59 1.56
C ASP A 546 -40.86 -5.46 2.60
N GLU A 547 -41.21 -4.22 2.22
CA GLU A 547 -41.09 -3.01 3.07
C GLU A 547 -39.65 -2.70 3.53
N ARG A 548 -38.64 -3.17 2.78
CA ARG A 548 -37.22 -2.89 2.99
C ARG A 548 -36.61 -2.24 1.76
N ILE A 549 -35.58 -1.43 1.97
CA ILE A 549 -34.80 -0.88 0.84
C ILE A 549 -34.05 -2.02 0.17
N GLU A 550 -34.33 -2.20 -1.13
CA GLU A 550 -33.59 -3.08 -2.03
C GLU A 550 -32.47 -2.29 -2.72
N SER A 551 -32.83 -1.13 -3.28
CA SER A 551 -31.90 -0.17 -3.87
C SER A 551 -32.40 1.26 -3.75
N CYS A 552 -31.49 2.21 -3.69
CA CYS A 552 -31.80 3.64 -3.79
C CYS A 552 -30.73 4.40 -4.55
N ILE A 553 -31.13 5.50 -5.18
CA ILE A 553 -30.25 6.39 -5.91
C ILE A 553 -30.63 7.85 -5.69
N PHE A 554 -29.60 8.70 -5.57
CA PHE A 554 -29.73 10.13 -5.39
C PHE A 554 -28.77 10.83 -6.35
N VAL A 555 -29.32 11.68 -7.22
CA VAL A 555 -28.59 12.37 -8.29
C VAL A 555 -28.82 13.87 -8.19
N SER A 556 -27.77 14.63 -8.51
CA SER A 556 -27.84 16.06 -8.74
C SER A 556 -27.05 16.47 -9.99
N ALA A 557 -27.66 17.34 -10.80
CA ALA A 557 -27.01 18.03 -11.91
C ALA A 557 -26.17 19.26 -11.46
N ARG A 558 -26.22 19.61 -10.16
CA ARG A 558 -25.62 20.83 -9.59
C ARG A 558 -24.63 20.49 -8.48
N PRO A 559 -23.31 20.67 -8.66
CA PRO A 559 -22.28 20.29 -7.69
C PRO A 559 -22.51 20.81 -6.26
N GLU A 560 -23.13 21.98 -6.14
CA GLU A 560 -23.44 22.65 -4.87
C GLU A 560 -24.67 22.11 -4.13
N SER A 561 -25.47 21.25 -4.77
CA SER A 561 -26.67 20.70 -4.14
C SER A 561 -26.30 19.60 -3.14
N PRO A 562 -26.67 19.74 -1.86
CA PRO A 562 -26.36 18.72 -0.87
C PRO A 562 -27.13 17.43 -1.20
N LEU A 563 -26.38 16.35 -1.38
CA LEU A 563 -26.92 15.00 -1.48
C LEU A 563 -27.16 14.42 -0.08
N PRO A 564 -28.14 13.51 0.10
CA PRO A 564 -28.45 12.96 1.42
C PRO A 564 -27.28 12.28 2.14
N SER A 565 -27.38 12.25 3.49
CA SER A 565 -26.39 11.63 4.35
C SER A 565 -26.29 10.12 4.08
N ARG A 566 -25.09 9.67 3.68
CA ARG A 566 -24.80 8.23 3.48
C ARG A 566 -24.93 7.45 4.78
N THR A 567 -24.59 8.06 5.92
CA THR A 567 -24.65 7.41 7.24
C THR A 567 -26.10 7.15 7.65
N TRP A 568 -26.98 8.14 7.47
CA TRP A 568 -28.41 7.96 7.75
C TRP A 568 -29.03 6.87 6.87
N LEU A 569 -28.80 6.91 5.56
CA LEU A 569 -29.32 5.90 4.63
C LEU A 569 -28.79 4.49 4.94
N ALA A 570 -27.51 4.37 5.28
CA ALA A 570 -26.93 3.11 5.73
C ALA A 570 -27.65 2.53 6.96
N GLY A 571 -28.10 3.39 7.87
CA GLY A 571 -28.90 2.99 9.04
C GLY A 571 -30.28 2.43 8.68
N LEU A 572 -30.87 2.89 7.56
CA LEU A 572 -32.17 2.37 7.09
C LEU A 572 -32.05 0.96 6.50
N PHE A 573 -30.93 0.62 5.86
CA PHE A 573 -30.71 -0.74 5.33
C PHE A 573 -30.71 -1.82 6.42
N ALA A 574 -30.32 -1.44 7.64
CA ALA A 574 -30.27 -2.31 8.81
C ALA A 574 -31.64 -2.55 9.46
N LYS A 575 -32.69 -1.81 9.08
CA LYS A 575 -34.04 -2.04 9.57
C LYS A 575 -34.66 -3.27 8.90
N ASP A 576 -35.41 -4.04 9.67
CA ASP A 576 -36.21 -5.16 9.15
C ASP A 576 -37.43 -4.69 8.35
N ARG A 577 -37.94 -3.49 8.67
CA ARG A 577 -39.05 -2.85 7.98
C ARG A 577 -38.95 -1.32 8.10
N LEU A 578 -39.27 -0.60 7.03
CA LEU A 578 -39.42 0.86 7.07
C LEU A 578 -40.78 1.26 7.67
N ASP A 579 -40.81 2.38 8.39
CA ASP A 579 -42.06 3.03 8.81
C ASP A 579 -42.45 4.18 7.86
N GLU A 580 -43.61 4.80 8.09
CA GLU A 580 -44.10 5.90 7.25
C GLU A 580 -43.17 7.13 7.28
N GLU A 581 -42.51 7.40 8.41
CA GLU A 581 -41.57 8.51 8.56
C GLU A 581 -40.28 8.25 7.77
N ASP A 582 -39.79 7.01 7.75
CA ASP A 582 -38.66 6.60 6.93
C ASP A 582 -38.98 6.75 5.43
N ARG A 583 -40.16 6.26 4.98
CA ARG A 583 -40.59 6.34 3.58
C ARG A 583 -40.73 7.80 3.13
N ALA A 584 -41.33 8.65 3.96
CA ALA A 584 -41.40 10.08 3.68
C ALA A 584 -40.00 10.73 3.70
N GLY A 585 -39.13 10.34 4.64
CA GLY A 585 -37.77 10.86 4.74
C GLY A 585 -36.93 10.54 3.51
N LEU A 586 -37.09 9.36 2.92
CA LEU A 586 -36.42 8.95 1.67
C LEU A 586 -36.78 9.87 0.49
N LEU A 587 -38.04 10.27 0.35
CA LEU A 587 -38.49 11.21 -0.68
C LEU A 587 -37.93 12.63 -0.41
N VAL A 588 -37.99 13.09 0.83
CA VAL A 588 -37.47 14.41 1.25
C VAL A 588 -35.93 14.45 1.23
N GLY A 589 -35.26 13.30 1.27
CA GLY A 589 -33.80 13.16 1.26
C GLY A 589 -33.14 13.49 2.60
N GLN A 590 -33.88 13.42 3.70
CA GLN A 590 -33.38 13.70 5.05
C GLN A 590 -34.30 13.02 6.09
N PRO A 591 -33.81 12.75 7.32
CA PRO A 591 -34.65 12.21 8.39
C PRO A 591 -35.76 13.20 8.78
N ILE A 592 -36.98 12.68 9.00
CA ILE A 592 -38.16 13.47 9.44
C ILE A 592 -38.29 13.49 10.98
N GLY A 593 -37.76 12.48 11.68
CA GLY A 593 -37.76 12.35 13.15
C GLY A 593 -36.39 12.63 13.84
N LYS A 594 -36.33 12.52 15.17
CA LYS A 594 -35.12 12.73 16.03
C LYS A 594 -34.02 11.65 15.88
N GLY A 595 -33.82 11.10 14.68
CA GLY A 595 -32.65 10.25 14.41
C GLY A 595 -31.38 11.10 14.39
N VAL A 596 -30.41 10.82 15.26
CA VAL A 596 -29.15 11.58 15.29
C VAL A 596 -28.29 11.16 14.11
N ASP A 597 -28.23 11.97 13.06
CA ASP A 597 -27.23 11.81 12.00
C ASP A 597 -25.84 12.04 12.60
N THR A 598 -25.09 10.95 12.81
CA THR A 598 -23.73 11.00 13.37
C THR A 598 -22.71 11.53 12.36
N GLY A 599 -23.09 11.68 11.09
CA GLY A 599 -22.23 12.15 10.01
C GLY A 599 -21.17 11.12 9.57
N PRO A 600 -20.23 11.50 8.68
CA PRO A 600 -19.14 10.63 8.24
C PRO A 600 -18.27 10.16 9.41
N THR A 601 -17.77 8.91 9.36
CA THR A 601 -16.87 8.39 10.39
C THR A 601 -15.55 9.15 10.38
N VAL A 602 -15.20 9.78 11.50
CA VAL A 602 -13.91 10.46 11.71
C VAL A 602 -12.94 9.56 12.47
N CYS A 603 -13.43 8.80 13.46
CA CYS A 603 -12.60 7.85 14.20
C CYS A 603 -12.98 6.42 13.89
N SER A 604 -12.27 5.76 12.97
CA SER A 604 -12.54 4.34 12.67
C SER A 604 -12.32 3.44 13.87
N CYS A 605 -11.38 3.70 14.78
CA CYS A 605 -11.15 2.81 15.93
C CYS A 605 -12.41 2.59 16.77
N PHE A 606 -13.11 3.68 17.10
CA PHE A 606 -14.28 3.68 17.99
C PHE A 606 -15.61 3.97 17.27
N GLY A 607 -15.60 4.13 15.94
CA GLY A 607 -16.80 4.39 15.14
C GLY A 607 -17.46 5.74 15.42
N VAL A 608 -16.66 6.78 15.75
CA VAL A 608 -17.20 8.11 16.09
C VAL A 608 -17.34 8.96 14.83
N GLY A 609 -18.54 9.50 14.60
CA GLY A 609 -18.88 10.33 13.45
C GLY A 609 -18.65 11.84 13.67
N ARG A 610 -18.52 12.59 12.57
CA ARG A 610 -18.26 14.04 12.54
C ARG A 610 -19.29 14.83 13.32
N ASN A 611 -20.58 14.58 13.11
CA ASN A 611 -21.64 15.36 13.74
C ASN A 611 -21.69 15.09 15.24
N THR A 612 -21.43 13.86 15.69
CA THR A 612 -21.26 13.54 17.12
C THR A 612 -20.14 14.37 17.74
N ILE A 613 -19.01 14.51 17.04
CA ILE A 613 -17.87 15.33 17.49
C ILE A 613 -18.25 16.81 17.52
N CYS A 614 -18.79 17.37 16.44
CA CYS A 614 -19.19 18.77 16.37
C CYS A 614 -20.28 19.12 17.39
N THR A 615 -21.23 18.22 17.67
CA THR A 615 -22.22 18.39 18.73
C THR A 615 -21.56 18.40 20.11
N ALA A 616 -20.67 17.44 20.41
CA ALA A 616 -19.94 17.43 21.67
C ALA A 616 -19.09 18.70 21.86
N ILE A 617 -18.42 19.19 20.81
CA ILE A 617 -17.65 20.46 20.83
C ILE A 617 -18.57 21.62 21.21
N ARG A 618 -19.74 21.73 20.58
CA ARG A 618 -20.69 22.83 20.81
C ARG A 618 -21.34 22.77 22.19
N GLU A 619 -21.88 21.61 22.55
CA GLU A 619 -22.67 21.45 23.78
C GLU A 619 -21.82 21.38 25.04
N GLN A 620 -20.63 20.79 24.96
CA GLN A 620 -19.72 20.64 26.11
C GLN A 620 -18.57 21.64 26.10
N GLY A 621 -18.49 22.52 25.11
CA GLY A 621 -17.49 23.59 25.03
C GLY A 621 -16.05 23.10 24.90
N LEU A 622 -15.83 21.95 24.24
CA LEU A 622 -14.51 21.33 24.11
C LEU A 622 -13.57 22.23 23.27
N LYS A 623 -12.33 22.43 23.72
CA LYS A 623 -11.34 23.33 23.10
C LYS A 623 -10.09 22.60 22.59
N THR A 624 -9.87 21.36 23.00
CA THR A 624 -8.69 20.59 22.60
C THR A 624 -9.05 19.19 22.12
N ALA A 625 -8.20 18.62 21.25
CA ALA A 625 -8.38 17.23 20.80
C ALA A 625 -8.29 16.22 21.97
N ALA A 626 -7.57 16.56 23.04
CA ALA A 626 -7.49 15.74 24.25
C ALA A 626 -8.83 15.70 25.00
N GLU A 627 -9.56 16.82 25.06
CA GLU A 627 -10.90 16.87 25.65
C GLU A 627 -11.93 16.10 24.82
N ILE A 628 -11.85 16.18 23.48
CA ILE A 628 -12.65 15.32 22.58
C ILE A 628 -12.33 13.85 22.83
N THR A 629 -11.04 13.51 23.01
CA THR A 629 -10.60 12.14 23.32
C THR A 629 -11.17 11.66 24.64
N ALA A 630 -11.15 12.49 25.69
CA ALA A 630 -11.71 12.14 26.99
C ALA A 630 -13.23 11.91 26.92
N CYS A 631 -13.95 12.73 26.14
CA CYS A 631 -15.40 12.64 26.00
C CYS A 631 -15.86 11.48 25.11
N LEU A 632 -15.28 11.34 23.92
CA LEU A 632 -15.77 10.44 22.86
C LEU A 632 -14.84 9.25 22.57
N LYS A 633 -13.70 9.14 23.25
CA LYS A 633 -12.58 8.20 22.96
C LYS A 633 -11.89 8.43 21.61
N ALA A 634 -12.47 9.25 20.73
CA ALA A 634 -11.92 9.59 19.42
C ALA A 634 -10.51 10.19 19.56
N GLY A 635 -9.52 9.61 18.88
CA GLY A 635 -8.12 10.03 18.98
C GLY A 635 -7.29 9.27 20.03
N GLY A 636 -7.92 8.51 20.94
CA GLY A 636 -7.25 7.89 22.09
C GLY A 636 -6.58 6.53 21.85
N ASN A 637 -6.86 5.85 20.73
CA ASN A 637 -6.28 4.53 20.44
C ASN A 637 -5.04 4.63 19.53
N CYS A 638 -5.24 4.96 18.25
CA CYS A 638 -4.13 5.05 17.28
C CYS A 638 -3.68 6.49 16.98
N GLY A 639 -4.39 7.52 17.46
CA GLY A 639 -4.08 8.93 17.22
C GLY A 639 -4.30 9.46 15.79
N SER A 640 -4.71 8.64 14.82
CA SER A 640 -4.74 9.05 13.41
C SER A 640 -5.76 10.12 13.05
N CYS A 641 -6.90 10.15 13.74
CA CYS A 641 -7.94 11.14 13.50
C CYS A 641 -7.66 12.46 14.23
N VAL A 642 -6.60 12.55 15.05
CA VAL A 642 -6.27 13.76 15.83
C VAL A 642 -6.08 15.00 14.94
N PRO A 643 -5.42 14.95 13.77
CA PRO A 643 -5.37 16.10 12.87
C PRO A 643 -6.77 16.57 12.42
N GLU A 644 -7.66 15.64 12.11
CA GLU A 644 -9.04 15.95 11.72
C GLU A 644 -9.86 16.48 12.90
N LEU A 645 -9.69 15.94 14.12
CA LEU A 645 -10.30 16.51 15.33
C LEU A 645 -9.89 17.96 15.57
N LYS A 646 -8.61 18.28 15.33
CA LYS A 646 -8.11 19.67 15.41
C LYS A 646 -8.75 20.56 14.34
N LYS A 647 -8.91 20.05 13.12
CA LYS A 647 -9.62 20.77 12.06
C LYS A 647 -11.08 21.04 12.45
N LEU A 648 -11.80 20.01 12.93
CA LEU A 648 -13.20 20.16 13.36
C LEU A 648 -13.37 21.14 14.52
N LEU A 649 -12.40 21.24 15.44
CA LEU A 649 -12.40 22.28 16.49
C LEU A 649 -12.36 23.68 15.87
N VAL A 650 -11.49 23.91 14.89
CA VAL A 650 -11.38 25.19 14.19
C VAL A 650 -12.64 25.47 13.38
N ASP A 651 -13.10 24.52 12.59
CA ASP A 651 -14.29 24.66 11.73
C ASP A 651 -15.54 24.98 12.57
N THR A 652 -15.75 24.24 13.67
CA THR A 652 -16.92 24.43 14.55
C THR A 652 -16.88 25.78 15.27
N GLU A 653 -15.68 26.26 15.64
CA GLU A 653 -15.51 27.59 16.25
C GLU A 653 -15.72 28.71 15.21
N LEU A 654 -15.25 28.53 13.97
CA LEU A 654 -15.49 29.46 12.87
C LEU A 654 -16.98 29.56 12.53
N GLU A 655 -17.70 28.44 12.46
CA GLU A 655 -19.16 28.41 12.27
C GLU A 655 -19.88 29.18 13.40
N ARG A 656 -19.45 29.00 14.66
CA ARG A 656 -19.97 29.74 15.82
C ARG A 656 -19.74 31.24 15.71
N LEU A 657 -18.57 31.66 15.22
CA LEU A 657 -18.24 33.07 15.00
C LEU A 657 -18.96 33.69 13.79
N SER A 658 -19.37 32.86 12.82
CA SER A 658 -20.09 33.29 11.61
C SER A 658 -21.60 33.41 11.80
N THR A 659 -22.12 32.90 12.92
CA THR A 659 -23.55 32.94 13.30
C THR A 659 -23.88 34.02 14.34
N VAL A 660 -22.87 34.79 14.75
CA VAL A 660 -22.98 36.03 15.55
C VAL A 660 -22.84 37.22 14.61
#